data_AF-A0A0J8ES17-F1
#
_entry.id   AF-A0A0J8ES17-F1
#
_cell.length_a   1.000
_cell.length_b   1.000
_cell.length_c   1.000
_cell.angle_alpha   90.00
_cell.angle_beta   90.00
_cell.angle_gamma   90.00
#
_symmetry.space_group_name_H-M   'P 1'
#
loop_
_entity.id
_entity.type
_entity.pdbx_description
1 polymer ?
#
loop_
_entity_poly.entity_id
_entity_poly.type
_entity_poly.pdbx_seq_one_letter_code
_entity_poly.pdbx_strand_id
1 'polypeptide(L)'
;MENNKLSIILLTTLLFFFSSLPLSISQTQTQTNVSSLCNGIFLQYRYTEGEQLPPNITTSDATQQPYRFQSTLYIQNNGLQELRSWRAFVGFQHGELLVSASNAVLLDGAPLPANVSNGTVFSGFPVPDLRTAVETAGDLTQMSALVELVGTEFGVPPEEFPMPTNISLANDGFICLNQTTQGSNMYTCCTEDPDARSTINATEQFLPRQNGDLSIMYDVISAFESNYWAQVTITNQNPTGRLDNWQLSWQWMRNEFIYAMRGASPYKVDTSDCIFGDAATFYQNLDLSRAISCEPEQTIIDLPPAFADNPTLGSIPYCCRNGTLLPSNIDPSMSISAFQMQVYKMPPDLNVTTFNPPQNWRINGTFNQDYQCGNPIRVSPSLLPNPNGLPVDSEAIATWQVVCNKTRITSARPPKCCVSFSSFFHESVIPCNTCACGCPNPGQAQEQACNASADAIPLPSYALLTPYENRTAITTEYARLNHIPIANNLLPCGDNCGITINWHLLSDYRDGWTSRITIFNWEDTNYSEWFVAAELDRAIEGLDRVYSFNGTAMTEDNGTIFMHGFPSENDYLLGIVNGSNPRRDPRRPGTLQSVLLFDKRRTPGINVARGDGFPTKFIFNGEECSLPTTLPISSTTMLTLATSMYSLLIVTIVFILI
;
A
#
# COMPACT_ATOMS: atom_id res chain seq x y z
N MET A 1 -61.02 72.07 39.61
CA MET A 1 -60.42 73.31 40.13
C MET A 1 -59.84 72.99 41.49
N GLU A 2 -58.58 73.17 41.85
CA GLU A 2 -57.29 73.62 41.30
C GLU A 2 -56.34 73.39 42.52
N ASN A 3 -55.05 73.08 42.49
CA ASN A 3 -54.00 73.25 41.49
C ASN A 3 -52.86 72.27 41.83
N ASN A 4 -52.22 71.71 40.80
CA ASN A 4 -51.24 70.63 40.93
C ASN A 4 -49.87 71.06 40.40
N LYS A 5 -48.86 70.84 41.27
CA LYS A 5 -47.48 70.39 40.99
C LYS A 5 -46.49 71.42 40.42
N LEU A 6 -45.37 71.70 41.10
CA LEU A 6 -44.34 70.79 41.63
C LEU A 6 -43.56 70.09 40.52
N SER A 7 -42.76 70.85 39.78
CA SER A 7 -41.57 70.42 39.03
C SER A 7 -41.07 71.64 38.26
N ILE A 8 -40.00 72.27 38.70
CA ILE A 8 -39.16 73.32 38.08
C ILE A 8 -38.47 73.98 39.29
N ILE A 9 -37.17 74.25 39.22
CA ILE A 9 -36.28 74.70 40.33
C ILE A 9 -35.57 73.55 41.09
N LEU A 10 -35.21 72.48 40.38
CA LEU A 10 -34.07 71.62 40.75
C LEU A 10 -33.26 71.23 39.50
N LEU A 11 -33.04 72.18 38.58
CA LEU A 11 -32.42 71.90 37.27
C LEU A 11 -31.24 72.81 36.91
N THR A 12 -30.60 73.49 37.87
CA THR A 12 -29.49 74.42 37.56
C THR A 12 -28.21 74.24 38.38
N THR A 13 -28.09 73.17 39.18
CA THR A 13 -26.85 72.87 39.93
C THR A 13 -26.40 71.41 39.78
N LEU A 14 -26.50 70.85 38.57
CA LEU A 14 -25.92 69.55 38.21
C LEU A 14 -25.35 69.57 36.77
N LEU A 15 -24.70 70.66 36.37
CA LEU A 15 -24.24 70.86 34.98
C LEU A 15 -22.78 71.34 34.84
N PHE A 16 -21.93 71.13 35.86
CA PHE A 16 -20.51 71.52 35.79
C PHE A 16 -19.55 70.48 36.41
N PHE A 17 -19.82 69.17 36.23
CA PHE A 17 -18.88 68.11 36.61
C PHE A 17 -18.89 66.89 35.66
N PHE A 18 -19.05 67.12 34.35
CA PHE A 18 -18.76 66.11 33.33
C PHE A 18 -18.08 66.76 32.11
N SER A 19 -16.78 67.04 32.24
CA SER A 19 -15.94 67.46 31.13
C SER A 19 -14.52 66.91 31.31
N SER A 20 -14.38 65.59 31.24
CA SER A 20 -13.13 64.90 30.88
C SER A 20 -13.38 63.38 30.80
N LEU A 21 -13.95 62.93 29.69
CA LEU A 21 -13.87 61.54 29.24
C LEU A 21 -13.19 61.58 27.87
N PRO A 22 -12.06 60.87 27.65
CA PRO A 22 -11.55 60.70 26.32
C PRO A 22 -12.57 59.85 25.56
N LEU A 23 -13.12 60.43 24.48
CA LEU A 23 -13.70 59.63 23.41
C LEU A 23 -12.56 58.81 22.83
N SER A 24 -12.44 57.56 23.30
CA SER A 24 -11.76 56.52 22.54
C SER A 24 -12.56 56.36 21.25
N ILE A 25 -12.11 57.05 20.20
CA ILE A 25 -12.42 56.67 18.84
C ILE A 25 -11.93 55.23 18.75
N SER A 26 -12.87 54.29 18.75
CA SER A 26 -12.58 52.93 18.32
C SER A 26 -12.18 53.08 16.86
N GLN A 27 -10.87 53.24 16.63
CA GLN A 27 -10.29 52.97 15.34
C GLN A 27 -10.63 51.51 15.09
N THR A 28 -11.61 51.27 14.22
CA THR A 28 -11.67 50.03 13.45
C THR A 28 -10.30 49.89 12.82
N GLN A 29 -9.42 49.12 13.47
CA GLN A 29 -8.22 48.62 12.83
C GLN A 29 -8.74 47.84 11.63
N THR A 30 -8.57 48.43 10.46
CA THR A 30 -8.72 47.75 9.19
C THR A 30 -7.68 46.63 9.17
N GLN A 31 -8.06 45.46 9.67
CA GLN A 31 -7.44 44.20 9.26
C GLN A 31 -7.69 44.14 7.75
N THR A 32 -6.68 44.53 6.98
CA THR A 32 -6.60 44.23 5.56
C THR A 32 -6.87 42.74 5.41
N ASN A 33 -7.95 42.37 4.73
CA ASN A 33 -8.37 41.00 4.56
C ASN A 33 -7.31 40.31 3.68
N VAL A 34 -6.28 39.72 4.29
CA VAL A 34 -5.07 39.25 3.60
C VAL A 34 -5.42 38.21 2.52
N SER A 35 -6.51 37.46 2.71
CA SER A 35 -7.07 36.55 1.70
C SER A 35 -7.42 37.25 0.38
N SER A 36 -7.94 38.48 0.43
CA SER A 36 -8.35 39.25 -0.76
C SER A 36 -7.17 39.74 -1.62
N LEU A 37 -5.94 39.68 -1.11
CA LEU A 37 -4.72 40.02 -1.85
C LEU A 37 -4.14 38.82 -2.62
N CYS A 38 -4.64 37.61 -2.35
CA CYS A 38 -4.20 36.40 -3.03
C CYS A 38 -5.06 36.16 -4.29
N ASN A 39 -4.44 36.25 -5.47
CA ASN A 39 -5.07 36.00 -6.79
C ASN A 39 -5.04 34.52 -7.20
N GLY A 40 -4.98 33.60 -6.23
CA GLY A 40 -4.86 32.16 -6.46
C GLY A 40 -5.55 31.37 -5.34
N ILE A 41 -4.91 30.33 -4.82
CA ILE A 41 -5.42 29.57 -3.69
C ILE A 41 -4.81 30.12 -2.40
N PHE A 42 -5.67 30.63 -1.52
CA PHE A 42 -5.27 31.12 -0.21
C PHE A 42 -5.39 30.00 0.82
N LEU A 43 -4.31 29.73 1.55
CA LEU A 43 -4.30 28.78 2.67
C LEU A 43 -4.00 29.52 3.96
N GLN A 44 -4.75 29.23 5.01
CA GLN A 44 -4.53 29.75 6.35
C GLN A 44 -4.67 28.64 7.39
N TYR A 45 -3.66 28.48 8.22
CA TYR A 45 -3.72 27.70 9.44
C TYR A 45 -3.83 28.63 10.64
N ARG A 46 -4.74 28.33 11.56
CA ARG A 46 -4.93 29.11 12.77
C ARG A 46 -5.02 28.18 13.98
N TYR A 47 -4.13 28.38 14.94
CA TYR A 47 -4.24 27.76 16.25
C TYR A 47 -5.33 28.47 17.04
N THR A 48 -6.28 27.72 17.58
CA THR A 48 -7.46 28.29 18.27
C THR A 48 -7.38 28.12 19.78
N GLU A 49 -7.05 26.92 20.25
CA GLU A 49 -7.09 26.59 21.68
C GLU A 49 -6.16 25.42 21.96
N GLY A 50 -5.61 25.35 23.17
CA GLY A 50 -5.00 24.13 23.67
C GLY A 50 -5.12 24.01 25.18
N GLU A 51 -4.95 22.78 25.66
CA GLU A 51 -5.10 22.42 27.07
C GLU A 51 -4.10 21.33 27.45
N GLN A 52 -3.50 21.40 28.64
CA GLN A 52 -2.63 20.34 29.14
C GLN A 52 -3.44 19.07 29.44
N LEU A 53 -2.99 17.93 28.90
CA LEU A 53 -3.63 16.64 29.15
C LEU A 53 -2.89 15.86 30.26
N PRO A 54 -3.61 15.05 31.05
CA PRO A 54 -2.96 14.08 31.95
C PRO A 54 -2.34 12.92 31.16
N PRO A 55 -1.30 12.25 31.68
CA PRO A 55 -0.63 12.50 32.96
C PRO A 55 0.25 13.74 32.93
N ASN A 56 0.48 14.35 34.10
CA ASN A 56 1.41 15.46 34.24
C ASN A 56 2.85 14.91 34.39
N ILE A 57 3.65 15.05 33.34
CA ILE A 57 5.02 14.54 33.21
C ILE A 57 6.01 15.63 33.65
N THR A 58 5.92 16.05 34.90
CA THR A 58 6.65 17.24 35.40
C THR A 58 8.07 16.95 35.89
N THR A 59 8.59 15.72 35.82
CA THR A 59 9.87 15.40 36.53
C THR A 59 10.90 14.53 35.79
N SER A 60 10.61 13.88 34.66
CA SER A 60 11.61 13.04 33.96
C SER A 60 11.87 13.40 32.50
N ASP A 61 10.88 13.94 31.76
CA ASP A 61 11.06 14.42 30.39
C ASP A 61 9.93 15.37 29.97
N ALA A 62 10.19 16.68 29.99
CA ALA A 62 9.19 17.70 29.64
C ALA A 62 8.76 17.61 28.17
N THR A 63 9.57 17.00 27.30
CA THR A 63 9.26 16.86 25.86
C THR A 63 8.12 15.87 25.58
N GLN A 64 7.77 15.04 26.56
CA GLN A 64 6.73 14.02 26.43
C GLN A 64 5.39 14.47 27.02
N GLN A 65 5.29 15.67 27.57
CA GLN A 65 4.04 16.16 28.15
C GLN A 65 2.99 16.32 27.05
N PRO A 66 1.83 15.62 27.12
CA PRO A 66 0.78 15.77 26.13
C PRO A 66 -0.03 17.05 26.36
N TYR A 67 -0.34 17.74 25.27
CA TYR A 67 -1.25 18.87 25.19
C TYR A 67 -2.29 18.60 24.12
N ARG A 68 -3.55 18.92 24.38
CA ARG A 68 -4.60 18.94 23.37
C ARG A 68 -4.43 20.20 22.54
N PHE A 69 -4.49 20.08 21.22
CA PHE A 69 -4.58 21.24 20.33
C PHE A 69 -5.91 21.25 19.57
N GLN A 70 -6.43 22.45 19.35
CA GLN A 70 -7.46 22.76 18.38
C GLN A 70 -6.90 23.76 17.38
N SER A 71 -7.10 23.49 16.10
CA SER A 71 -6.71 24.40 15.03
C SER A 71 -7.68 24.34 13.86
N THR A 72 -7.66 25.38 13.03
CA THR A 72 -8.45 25.45 11.81
C THR A 72 -7.56 25.64 10.60
N LEU A 73 -7.72 24.79 9.59
CA LEU A 73 -7.14 24.96 8.27
C LEU A 73 -8.23 25.47 7.32
N TYR A 74 -8.00 26.64 6.73
CA TYR A 74 -8.90 27.31 5.81
C TYR A 74 -8.25 27.36 4.42
N ILE A 75 -8.98 26.90 3.42
CA ILE A 75 -8.58 26.94 2.01
C ILE A 75 -9.62 27.74 1.26
N GLN A 76 -9.21 28.72 0.45
CA GLN A 76 -10.10 29.54 -0.36
C GLN A 76 -9.58 29.66 -1.79
N ASN A 77 -10.43 29.37 -2.77
CA ASN A 77 -10.14 29.54 -4.17
C ASN A 77 -10.51 30.96 -4.65
N ASN A 78 -9.51 31.82 -4.83
CA ASN A 78 -9.64 33.13 -5.47
C ASN A 78 -9.13 33.13 -6.92
N GLY A 79 -8.77 31.96 -7.46
CA GLY A 79 -8.29 31.79 -8.82
C GLY A 79 -9.40 31.85 -9.87
N LEU A 80 -8.98 31.75 -11.13
CA LEU A 80 -9.87 31.73 -12.30
C LEU A 80 -10.28 30.31 -12.73
N GLN A 81 -9.66 29.28 -12.13
CA GLN A 81 -9.95 27.88 -12.38
C GLN A 81 -10.46 27.21 -11.11
N GLU A 82 -11.36 26.25 -11.27
CA GLU A 82 -11.85 25.42 -10.16
C GLU A 82 -10.69 24.60 -9.57
N LEU A 83 -10.54 24.64 -8.24
CA LEU A 83 -9.56 23.81 -7.55
C LEU A 83 -10.19 22.47 -7.24
N ARG A 84 -9.87 21.46 -8.05
CA ARG A 84 -10.46 20.14 -7.92
C ARG A 84 -9.65 19.22 -7.03
N SER A 85 -10.37 18.40 -6.25
CA SER A 85 -9.81 17.47 -5.28
C SER A 85 -8.67 18.14 -4.50
N TRP A 86 -9.00 19.24 -3.83
CA TRP A 86 -8.03 20.07 -3.14
C TRP A 86 -7.25 19.24 -2.13
N ARG A 87 -5.93 19.46 -2.10
CA ARG A 87 -4.97 18.79 -1.22
C ARG A 87 -4.15 19.84 -0.51
N ALA A 88 -4.17 19.85 0.81
CA ALA A 88 -3.44 20.82 1.61
C ALA A 88 -2.48 20.10 2.57
N PHE A 89 -1.19 20.44 2.47
CA PHE A 89 -0.15 19.94 3.37
C PHE A 89 -0.05 20.82 4.61
N VAL A 90 0.05 20.18 5.78
CA VAL A 90 0.37 20.81 7.06
C VAL A 90 1.58 20.10 7.66
N GLY A 91 2.68 20.83 7.82
CA GLY A 91 3.95 20.32 8.35
C GLY A 91 4.00 20.30 9.87
N PHE A 92 3.18 19.46 10.52
CA PHE A 92 3.27 19.14 11.95
C PHE A 92 4.71 18.77 12.37
N GLN A 93 5.12 19.10 13.60
CA GLN A 93 6.52 19.02 14.05
C GLN A 93 6.76 18.72 15.53
N HIS A 94 5.70 18.59 16.33
CA HIS A 94 5.72 18.39 17.77
C HIS A 94 5.18 17.01 18.21
N GLY A 95 5.39 15.99 17.38
CA GLY A 95 4.98 14.62 17.73
C GLY A 95 3.48 14.37 17.60
N GLU A 96 2.77 15.14 16.78
CA GLU A 96 1.32 15.28 16.83
C GLU A 96 0.59 13.98 16.45
N LEU A 97 -0.41 13.66 17.27
CA LEU A 97 -1.41 12.62 17.04
C LEU A 97 -2.74 13.29 16.70
N LEU A 98 -3.15 13.23 15.43
CA LEU A 98 -4.41 13.81 14.99
C LEU A 98 -5.57 12.87 15.34
N VAL A 99 -6.60 13.39 15.99
CA VAL A 99 -7.76 12.61 16.46
C VAL A 99 -8.99 12.83 15.60
N SER A 100 -9.20 14.05 15.11
CA SER A 100 -10.31 14.36 14.19
C SER A 100 -9.95 15.48 13.22
N ALA A 101 -10.49 15.38 12.00
CA ALA A 101 -10.49 16.44 11.01
C ALA A 101 -11.91 16.59 10.44
N SER A 102 -12.53 17.77 10.56
CA SER A 102 -13.84 18.01 9.95
C SER A 102 -13.70 18.35 8.47
N ASN A 103 -14.63 17.88 7.63
CA ASN A 103 -14.67 18.14 6.19
C ASN A 103 -13.38 17.76 5.39
N ALA A 104 -12.56 16.87 5.94
CA ALA A 104 -11.35 16.39 5.30
C ALA A 104 -10.99 14.97 5.75
N VAL A 105 -10.22 14.28 4.92
CA VAL A 105 -9.59 12.99 5.21
C VAL A 105 -8.09 13.07 4.95
N LEU A 106 -7.31 12.18 5.56
CA LEU A 106 -5.87 12.09 5.28
C LEU A 106 -5.65 11.45 3.90
N LEU A 107 -4.76 12.03 3.08
CA LEU A 107 -4.54 11.60 1.69
C LEU A 107 -4.01 10.16 1.58
N ASP A 108 -3.26 9.71 2.59
CA ASP A 108 -2.68 8.37 2.69
C ASP A 108 -3.67 7.28 3.12
N GLY A 109 -4.94 7.66 3.38
CA GLY A 109 -5.99 6.74 3.82
C GLY A 109 -5.82 6.22 5.25
N ALA A 110 -4.95 6.85 6.05
CA ALA A 110 -4.75 6.45 7.45
C ALA A 110 -6.01 6.80 8.28
N PRO A 111 -6.54 5.85 9.08
CA PRO A 111 -7.69 6.12 9.94
C PRO A 111 -7.25 6.99 11.11
N LEU A 112 -8.16 7.84 11.58
CA LEU A 112 -7.94 8.62 12.79
C LEU A 112 -8.34 7.79 14.04
N PRO A 113 -7.58 7.86 15.15
CA PRO A 113 -6.43 8.73 15.35
C PRO A 113 -5.14 8.26 14.64
N ALA A 114 -4.39 9.20 14.05
CA ALA A 114 -3.19 8.93 13.25
C ALA A 114 -1.99 9.77 13.71
N ASN A 115 -0.79 9.19 13.66
CA ASN A 115 0.45 9.93 13.91
C ASN A 115 0.80 10.75 12.66
N VAL A 116 0.86 12.08 12.83
CA VAL A 116 1.09 13.05 11.74
C VAL A 116 2.37 13.86 11.93
N SER A 117 3.27 13.41 12.81
CA SER A 117 4.47 14.15 13.24
C SER A 117 5.43 14.58 12.12
N ASN A 118 5.39 13.92 10.95
CA ASN A 118 6.23 14.25 9.79
C ASN A 118 5.51 15.18 8.80
N GLY A 119 4.41 15.79 9.23
CA GLY A 119 3.44 16.46 8.38
C GLY A 119 2.48 15.48 7.72
N THR A 120 1.34 16.01 7.28
CA THR A 120 0.31 15.23 6.58
C THR A 120 -0.38 16.06 5.52
N VAL A 121 -0.95 15.38 4.52
CA VAL A 121 -1.74 16.01 3.46
C VAL A 121 -3.21 15.69 3.69
N PHE A 122 -4.03 16.73 3.78
CA PHE A 122 -5.48 16.63 3.85
C PHE A 122 -6.07 16.67 2.45
N SER A 123 -7.14 15.91 2.23
CA SER A 123 -7.98 15.95 1.03
C SER A 123 -9.41 16.28 1.42
N GLY A 124 -10.10 17.06 0.59
CA GLY A 124 -11.49 17.46 0.85
C GLY A 124 -12.48 16.32 0.84
N PHE A 125 -13.36 16.27 1.84
CA PHE A 125 -14.48 15.33 1.93
C PHE A 125 -15.61 15.92 2.79
N PRO A 126 -16.88 15.94 2.35
CA PRO A 126 -17.44 15.34 1.14
C PRO A 126 -17.33 16.27 -0.08
N VAL A 127 -16.83 17.49 0.10
CA VAL A 127 -16.70 18.50 -0.95
C VAL A 127 -15.23 18.58 -1.36
N PRO A 128 -14.80 17.80 -2.36
CA PRO A 128 -13.41 17.77 -2.81
C PRO A 128 -13.04 18.96 -3.70
N ASP A 129 -14.02 19.66 -4.28
CA ASP A 129 -13.79 20.70 -5.28
C ASP A 129 -14.21 22.08 -4.76
N LEU A 130 -13.37 23.10 -4.99
CA LEU A 130 -13.65 24.50 -4.66
C LEU A 130 -13.86 25.32 -5.94
N ARG A 131 -15.08 25.86 -6.07
CA ARG A 131 -15.47 26.68 -7.22
C ARG A 131 -14.77 28.03 -7.23
N THR A 132 -14.80 28.68 -8.39
CA THR A 132 -14.20 30.02 -8.55
C THR A 132 -15.12 31.13 -8.05
N ALA A 133 -14.55 32.29 -7.74
CA ALA A 133 -15.31 33.50 -7.42
C ALA A 133 -16.25 33.94 -8.56
N VAL A 134 -15.84 33.66 -9.80
CA VAL A 134 -16.57 34.05 -11.02
C VAL A 134 -17.85 33.23 -11.16
N GLU A 135 -17.78 31.91 -10.96
CA GLU A 135 -18.93 31.00 -11.09
C GLU A 135 -19.95 31.17 -9.97
N THR A 136 -19.49 31.55 -8.78
CA THR A 136 -20.32 31.59 -7.56
C THR A 136 -20.74 33.00 -7.16
N ALA A 137 -20.31 34.03 -7.89
CA ALA A 137 -20.46 35.44 -7.52
C ALA A 137 -19.91 35.77 -6.12
N GLY A 138 -18.85 35.08 -5.69
CA GLY A 138 -18.19 35.32 -4.40
C GLY A 138 -18.79 34.55 -3.21
N ASP A 139 -19.61 33.52 -3.43
CA ASP A 139 -20.15 32.68 -2.35
C ASP A 139 -19.05 31.81 -1.72
N LEU A 140 -18.58 32.24 -0.54
CA LEU A 140 -17.52 31.56 0.22
C LEU A 140 -17.86 30.10 0.57
N THR A 141 -19.15 29.73 0.67
CA THR A 141 -19.53 28.35 1.01
C THR A 141 -19.20 27.35 -0.10
N GLN A 142 -19.07 27.83 -1.34
CA GLN A 142 -18.72 27.03 -2.51
C GLN A 142 -17.26 27.20 -2.94
N MET A 143 -16.60 28.27 -2.48
CA MET A 143 -15.23 28.61 -2.84
C MET A 143 -14.21 28.28 -1.76
N SER A 144 -14.65 27.92 -0.56
CA SER A 144 -13.76 27.66 0.56
C SER A 144 -14.11 26.40 1.34
N ALA A 145 -13.07 25.79 1.91
CA ALA A 145 -13.18 24.69 2.85
C ALA A 145 -12.60 25.11 4.20
N LEU A 146 -13.32 24.79 5.27
CA LEU A 146 -12.87 24.93 6.64
C LEU A 146 -12.74 23.54 7.27
N VAL A 147 -11.53 23.23 7.70
CA VAL A 147 -11.17 21.97 8.35
C VAL A 147 -10.85 22.27 9.80
N GLU A 148 -11.62 21.70 10.72
CA GLU A 148 -11.38 21.79 12.16
C GLU A 148 -10.56 20.57 12.58
N LEU A 149 -9.40 20.82 13.16
CA LEU A 149 -8.43 19.82 13.55
C LEU A 149 -8.37 19.75 15.07
N VAL A 150 -8.50 18.53 15.60
CA VAL A 150 -8.31 18.25 17.02
C VAL A 150 -7.31 17.12 17.15
N GLY A 151 -6.32 17.30 18.01
CA GLY A 151 -5.29 16.29 18.25
C GLY A 151 -4.56 16.49 19.57
N THR A 152 -3.52 15.69 19.74
CA THR A 152 -2.55 15.79 20.84
C THR A 152 -1.19 16.15 20.27
N GLU A 153 -0.48 17.07 20.92
CA GLU A 153 0.91 17.44 20.63
C GLU A 153 1.75 17.25 21.89
N PHE A 154 3.08 17.18 21.73
CA PHE A 154 3.98 16.86 22.83
C PHE A 154 5.05 17.93 23.03
N GLY A 155 5.26 18.31 24.30
CA GLY A 155 6.41 19.12 24.71
C GLY A 155 6.32 20.61 24.42
N VAL A 156 5.24 21.10 23.81
CA VAL A 156 5.01 22.54 23.55
C VAL A 156 3.72 22.98 24.23
N PRO A 157 3.76 23.96 25.14
CA PRO A 157 2.58 24.42 25.85
C PRO A 157 1.72 25.36 25.00
N PRO A 158 0.40 25.46 25.26
CA PRO A 158 -0.54 26.24 24.44
C PRO A 158 -0.21 27.74 24.34
N GLU A 159 0.46 28.31 25.35
CA GLU A 159 0.85 29.72 25.38
C GLU A 159 1.86 30.09 24.28
N GLU A 160 2.57 29.10 23.72
CA GLU A 160 3.55 29.31 22.65
C GLU A 160 2.92 29.27 21.25
N PHE A 161 1.62 29.01 21.13
CA PHE A 161 0.89 28.85 19.87
C PHE A 161 1.63 27.90 18.91
N PRO A 162 1.74 26.60 19.23
CA PRO A 162 2.46 25.64 18.39
C PRO A 162 1.96 25.72 16.95
N MET A 163 2.87 26.11 16.07
CA MET A 163 2.61 26.28 14.64
C MET A 163 3.21 25.10 13.87
N PRO A 164 2.63 24.72 12.73
CA PRO A 164 3.31 23.83 11.80
C PRO A 164 4.57 24.51 11.24
N THR A 165 5.51 23.73 10.71
CA THR A 165 6.70 24.21 10.01
C THR A 165 6.33 25.00 8.75
N ASN A 166 5.38 24.50 7.99
CA ASN A 166 4.83 25.13 6.80
C ASN A 166 3.39 24.67 6.55
N ILE A 167 2.72 25.40 5.66
CA ILE A 167 1.50 24.97 5.00
C ILE A 167 1.68 25.21 3.50
N SER A 168 1.15 24.32 2.67
CA SER A 168 1.22 24.48 1.22
C SER A 168 0.09 23.71 0.54
N LEU A 169 -0.24 24.13 -0.68
CA LEU A 169 -1.12 23.36 -1.54
C LEU A 169 -0.31 22.20 -2.14
N ALA A 170 -0.84 20.98 -1.99
CA ALA A 170 -0.21 19.75 -2.48
C ALA A 170 -0.83 19.25 -3.80
N ASN A 171 -1.60 20.11 -4.49
CA ASN A 171 -2.05 19.87 -5.85
C ASN A 171 -0.91 20.14 -6.85
N ASP A 172 -0.79 19.28 -7.85
CA ASP A 172 0.19 19.45 -8.92
C ASP A 172 -0.10 20.74 -9.73
N GLY A 173 0.96 21.40 -10.22
CA GLY A 173 0.84 22.59 -11.06
C GLY A 173 0.61 23.90 -10.31
N PHE A 174 0.83 23.94 -8.99
CA PHE A 174 0.80 25.17 -8.19
C PHE A 174 2.14 25.41 -7.49
N ILE A 175 2.53 26.67 -7.38
CA ILE A 175 3.67 27.13 -6.60
C ILE A 175 3.15 28.01 -5.46
N CYS A 176 3.54 27.70 -4.23
CA CYS A 176 3.21 28.49 -3.05
C CYS A 176 4.33 29.46 -2.68
N LEU A 177 3.96 30.67 -2.28
CA LEU A 177 4.89 31.61 -1.68
C LEU A 177 5.35 31.13 -0.30
N ASN A 178 6.45 31.72 0.20
CA ASN A 178 6.89 31.48 1.57
C ASN A 178 5.79 31.87 2.57
N GLN A 179 5.56 31.01 3.54
CA GLN A 179 4.57 31.21 4.58
C GLN A 179 4.88 32.44 5.43
N THR A 180 3.84 33.16 5.81
CA THR A 180 3.92 34.28 6.75
C THR A 180 3.19 33.92 8.03
N THR A 181 3.89 33.99 9.17
CA THR A 181 3.33 33.71 10.49
C THR A 181 3.09 35.01 11.25
N GLN A 182 1.89 35.21 11.76
CA GLN A 182 1.49 36.36 12.58
C GLN A 182 0.68 35.89 13.78
N GLY A 183 1.31 35.86 14.95
CA GLY A 183 0.69 35.35 16.19
C GLY A 183 0.25 33.90 16.02
N SER A 184 -1.03 33.62 16.25
CA SER A 184 -1.62 32.29 16.11
C SER A 184 -2.06 31.92 14.69
N ASN A 185 -1.67 32.71 13.67
CA ASN A 185 -2.03 32.47 12.28
C ASN A 185 -0.79 32.26 11.41
N MET A 186 -0.84 31.28 10.53
CA MET A 186 0.08 31.10 9.41
C MET A 186 -0.72 31.13 8.11
N TYR A 187 -0.25 31.86 7.10
CA TYR A 187 -0.91 31.89 5.79
C TYR A 187 0.09 31.87 4.64
N THR A 188 -0.37 31.37 3.49
CA THR A 188 0.34 31.42 2.22
C THR A 188 -0.65 31.60 1.06
N CYS A 189 -0.12 32.06 -0.08
CA CYS A 189 -0.85 32.15 -1.34
C CYS A 189 -0.13 31.28 -2.36
N CYS A 190 -0.90 30.42 -3.05
CA CYS A 190 -0.42 29.54 -4.09
C CYS A 190 -1.02 29.95 -5.44
N THR A 191 -0.20 30.00 -6.48
CA THR A 191 -0.63 30.36 -7.84
C THR A 191 -0.25 29.26 -8.81
N GLU A 192 -0.93 29.18 -9.94
CA GLU A 192 -0.60 28.23 -11.01
C GLU A 192 0.86 28.41 -11.45
N ASP A 193 1.55 27.29 -11.64
CA ASP A 193 2.93 27.24 -12.13
C ASP A 193 2.92 27.48 -13.65
N PRO A 194 3.48 28.60 -14.15
CA PRO A 194 3.52 28.90 -15.57
C PRO A 194 4.38 27.90 -16.39
N ASP A 195 5.29 27.17 -15.74
CA ASP A 195 6.16 26.18 -16.38
C ASP A 195 5.58 24.75 -16.32
N ALA A 196 4.50 24.53 -15.56
CA ALA A 196 3.84 23.23 -15.50
C ALA A 196 3.11 22.95 -16.81
N ARG A 197 3.50 21.86 -17.50
CA ARG A 197 2.70 21.28 -18.59
C ARG A 197 1.45 20.66 -17.97
N SER A 198 0.38 21.44 -17.79
CA SER A 198 -0.91 20.91 -17.34
C SER A 198 -1.41 19.90 -18.38
N THR A 199 -1.33 18.61 -18.05
CA THR A 199 -2.04 17.54 -18.77
C THR A 199 -3.54 17.58 -18.54
N ILE A 200 -4.00 18.42 -17.60
CA ILE A 200 -5.41 18.64 -17.28
C ILE A 200 -5.95 19.69 -18.26
N ASN A 201 -6.72 19.24 -19.25
CA ASN A 201 -7.55 20.16 -20.02
C ASN A 201 -8.58 20.78 -19.06
N ALA A 202 -8.58 22.11 -18.92
CA ALA A 202 -9.51 22.86 -18.06
C ALA A 202 -11.01 22.62 -18.40
N THR A 203 -11.32 21.92 -19.50
CA THR A 203 -12.66 21.54 -19.94
C THR A 203 -13.13 20.15 -19.49
N GLU A 204 -12.24 19.25 -19.07
CA GLU A 204 -12.64 17.91 -18.63
C GLU A 204 -13.14 17.99 -17.19
N GLN A 205 -14.28 17.41 -16.83
CA GLN A 205 -14.88 17.50 -15.48
C GLN A 205 -14.25 16.52 -14.47
N PHE A 206 -13.37 15.63 -14.92
CA PHE A 206 -12.89 14.49 -14.14
C PHE A 206 -11.36 14.46 -14.03
N LEU A 207 -10.82 13.85 -12.98
CA LEU A 207 -9.38 13.59 -12.88
C LEU A 207 -8.99 12.43 -13.81
N PRO A 208 -7.75 12.43 -14.35
CA PRO A 208 -7.24 11.31 -15.12
C PRO A 208 -7.11 10.07 -14.24
N ARG A 209 -7.34 8.89 -14.83
CA ARG A 209 -7.10 7.61 -14.16
C ARG A 209 -5.62 7.46 -13.87
N GLN A 210 -5.30 6.95 -12.67
CA GLN A 210 -3.95 6.74 -12.19
C GLN A 210 -3.52 5.29 -12.36
N ASN A 211 -2.21 5.05 -12.50
CA ASN A 211 -1.63 3.71 -12.52
C ASN A 211 -1.15 3.32 -11.12
N GLY A 212 -1.27 2.03 -10.79
CA GLY A 212 -0.64 1.44 -9.61
C GLY A 212 -0.63 -0.08 -9.71
N ASP A 213 -0.25 -0.78 -8.65
CA ASP A 213 -0.19 -2.25 -8.66
C ASP A 213 -1.58 -2.88 -8.74
N LEU A 214 -2.54 -2.32 -8.00
CA LEU A 214 -3.96 -2.65 -8.06
C LEU A 214 -4.77 -1.39 -8.30
N SER A 215 -5.83 -1.52 -9.10
CA SER A 215 -6.82 -0.48 -9.32
C SER A 215 -8.19 -0.99 -8.91
N ILE A 216 -8.87 -0.28 -8.01
CA ILE A 216 -10.21 -0.59 -7.55
C ILE A 216 -11.15 0.50 -8.05
N MET A 217 -12.12 0.12 -8.87
CA MET A 217 -13.16 1.02 -9.37
C MET A 217 -14.42 0.85 -8.54
N TYR A 218 -15.00 1.97 -8.10
CA TYR A 218 -16.29 2.04 -7.46
C TYR A 218 -17.26 2.73 -8.42
N ASP A 219 -18.08 1.94 -9.11
CA ASP A 219 -18.98 2.40 -10.17
C ASP A 219 -20.44 2.37 -9.67
N VAL A 220 -21.10 3.53 -9.60
CA VAL A 220 -22.55 3.58 -9.34
C VAL A 220 -23.29 3.25 -10.62
N ILE A 221 -23.99 2.12 -10.64
CA ILE A 221 -24.64 1.56 -11.85
C ILE A 221 -26.14 1.87 -11.91
N SER A 222 -26.78 2.10 -10.77
CA SER A 222 -28.17 2.58 -10.70
C SER A 222 -28.39 3.36 -9.41
N ALA A 223 -29.28 4.35 -9.45
CA ALA A 223 -29.52 5.22 -8.31
C ALA A 223 -31.02 5.44 -8.09
N PHE A 224 -31.41 5.37 -6.83
CA PHE A 224 -32.75 5.68 -6.32
C PHE A 224 -32.62 6.79 -5.27
N GLU A 225 -33.75 7.21 -4.70
CA GLU A 225 -33.78 8.27 -3.69
C GLU A 225 -32.90 7.93 -2.48
N SER A 226 -33.17 6.80 -1.83
CA SER A 226 -32.53 6.41 -0.58
C SER A 226 -31.43 5.36 -0.71
N ASN A 227 -31.23 4.79 -1.91
CA ASN A 227 -30.26 3.72 -2.13
C ASN A 227 -29.74 3.72 -3.56
N TYR A 228 -28.68 2.97 -3.81
CA TYR A 228 -28.09 2.80 -5.14
C TYR A 228 -27.41 1.45 -5.25
N TRP A 229 -27.18 0.99 -6.48
CA TRP A 229 -26.31 -0.15 -6.72
C TRP A 229 -24.94 0.36 -7.15
N ALA A 230 -23.90 -0.21 -6.53
CA ALA A 230 -22.52 0.00 -6.92
C ALA A 230 -21.89 -1.31 -7.36
N GLN A 231 -21.09 -1.26 -8.43
CA GLN A 231 -20.18 -2.33 -8.82
C GLN A 231 -18.77 -1.96 -8.36
N VAL A 232 -18.14 -2.86 -7.63
CA VAL A 232 -16.72 -2.74 -7.26
C VAL A 232 -15.93 -3.67 -8.17
N THR A 233 -14.93 -3.13 -8.85
CA THR A 233 -14.06 -3.90 -9.75
C THR A 233 -12.61 -3.74 -9.32
N ILE A 234 -11.98 -4.84 -8.90
CA ILE A 234 -10.57 -4.91 -8.55
C ILE A 234 -9.81 -5.41 -9.78
N THR A 235 -8.80 -4.67 -10.22
CA THR A 235 -7.93 -5.03 -11.35
C THR A 235 -6.49 -5.12 -10.87
N ASN A 236 -5.85 -6.26 -11.11
CA ASN A 236 -4.43 -6.46 -10.89
C ASN A 236 -3.64 -5.98 -12.10
N GLN A 237 -2.91 -4.89 -11.92
CA GLN A 237 -2.07 -4.27 -12.95
C GLN A 237 -0.59 -4.64 -12.77
N ASN A 238 -0.23 -5.33 -11.68
CA ASN A 238 1.14 -5.75 -11.44
C ASN A 238 1.44 -7.09 -12.16
N PRO A 239 2.43 -7.14 -13.07
CA PRO A 239 2.75 -8.35 -13.84
C PRO A 239 3.37 -9.47 -13.00
N THR A 240 3.81 -9.17 -11.79
CA THR A 240 4.31 -10.12 -10.80
C THR A 240 3.48 -10.09 -9.52
N GLY A 241 2.28 -9.50 -9.53
CA GLY A 241 1.36 -9.47 -8.40
C GLY A 241 0.39 -10.64 -8.42
N ARG A 242 0.18 -11.26 -7.27
CA ARG A 242 -0.93 -12.19 -7.05
C ARG A 242 -1.69 -11.74 -5.81
N LEU A 243 -3.00 -11.99 -5.78
CA LEU A 243 -3.71 -12.11 -4.52
C LEU A 243 -4.50 -13.42 -4.51
N ASP A 244 -4.45 -14.11 -3.38
CA ASP A 244 -5.30 -15.27 -3.10
C ASP A 244 -6.17 -14.94 -1.89
N ASN A 245 -7.44 -15.33 -1.90
CA ASN A 245 -8.39 -15.04 -0.83
C ASN A 245 -8.37 -13.56 -0.42
N TRP A 246 -8.43 -12.67 -1.41
CA TRP A 246 -8.42 -11.24 -1.12
C TRP A 246 -9.55 -10.86 -0.14
N GLN A 247 -9.23 -9.97 0.78
CA GLN A 247 -10.16 -9.35 1.72
C GLN A 247 -10.07 -7.85 1.51
N LEU A 248 -11.16 -7.28 1.00
CA LEU A 248 -11.26 -5.85 0.69
C LEU A 248 -12.03 -5.17 1.82
N SER A 249 -11.41 -4.20 2.48
CA SER A 249 -12.06 -3.42 3.52
C SER A 249 -12.07 -1.93 3.23
N TRP A 250 -13.06 -1.25 3.80
CA TRP A 250 -13.25 0.19 3.72
C TRP A 250 -14.13 0.67 4.87
N GLN A 251 -14.29 1.98 4.98
CA GLN A 251 -15.12 2.62 6.00
C GLN A 251 -16.20 3.51 5.37
N TRP A 252 -17.41 3.41 5.90
CA TRP A 252 -18.51 4.33 5.60
C TRP A 252 -18.32 5.64 6.37
N MET A 253 -18.40 6.76 5.67
CA MET A 253 -18.22 8.09 6.27
C MET A 253 -19.56 8.80 6.54
N ARG A 254 -20.67 8.29 6.00
CA ARG A 254 -22.02 8.83 6.16
C ARG A 254 -22.99 7.77 6.67
N ASN A 255 -22.49 6.82 7.47
CA ASN A 255 -23.27 5.73 8.08
C ASN A 255 -24.11 4.93 7.08
N GLU A 256 -23.64 4.82 5.83
CA GLU A 256 -24.27 3.95 4.85
C GLU A 256 -24.19 2.48 5.30
N PHE A 257 -25.04 1.65 4.72
CA PHE A 257 -25.03 0.21 4.99
C PHE A 257 -25.35 -0.62 3.76
N ILE A 258 -24.97 -1.90 3.82
CA ILE A 258 -25.14 -2.84 2.72
C ILE A 258 -26.39 -3.68 2.96
N TYR A 259 -27.36 -3.56 2.04
CA TYR A 259 -28.61 -4.30 2.12
C TYR A 259 -28.54 -5.65 1.40
N ALA A 260 -27.89 -5.69 0.23
CA ALA A 260 -27.75 -6.90 -0.58
C ALA A 260 -26.44 -6.87 -1.38
N MET A 261 -25.91 -8.05 -1.71
CA MET A 261 -24.68 -8.22 -2.50
C MET A 261 -24.77 -9.37 -3.48
N ARG A 262 -24.00 -9.27 -4.56
CA ARG A 262 -23.82 -10.30 -5.60
C ARG A 262 -22.36 -10.36 -6.03
N GLY A 263 -21.82 -11.56 -6.22
CA GLY A 263 -20.42 -11.82 -6.58
C GLY A 263 -19.47 -11.86 -5.38
N ALA A 264 -19.85 -11.31 -4.23
CA ALA A 264 -19.05 -11.29 -3.01
C ALA A 264 -19.97 -11.33 -1.77
N SER A 265 -19.37 -11.51 -0.59
CA SER A 265 -20.06 -11.49 0.70
C SER A 265 -19.27 -10.70 1.74
N PRO A 266 -19.93 -10.07 2.73
CA PRO A 266 -19.24 -9.66 3.95
C PRO A 266 -18.56 -10.86 4.61
N TYR A 267 -17.39 -10.64 5.19
CA TYR A 267 -16.65 -11.66 5.96
C TYR A 267 -17.48 -12.18 7.14
N LYS A 268 -18.25 -11.28 7.76
CA LYS A 268 -19.22 -11.58 8.80
C LYS A 268 -20.53 -10.92 8.43
N VAL A 269 -21.61 -11.71 8.43
CA VAL A 269 -22.97 -11.19 8.25
C VAL A 269 -23.56 -10.95 9.62
N ASP A 270 -23.70 -9.68 9.98
CA ASP A 270 -24.28 -9.24 11.26
C ASP A 270 -25.31 -8.15 11.01
N THR A 271 -26.55 -8.41 11.41
CA THR A 271 -27.70 -7.52 11.23
C THR A 271 -28.10 -6.82 12.52
N SER A 272 -27.42 -7.09 13.62
CA SER A 272 -27.74 -6.49 14.93
C SER A 272 -27.66 -4.96 14.88
N ASP A 273 -26.58 -4.41 14.31
CA ASP A 273 -26.41 -2.96 14.13
C ASP A 273 -27.44 -2.36 13.15
N CYS A 274 -27.96 -3.15 12.21
CA CYS A 274 -29.06 -2.71 11.35
C CYS A 274 -30.37 -2.57 12.14
N ILE A 275 -30.70 -3.56 12.96
CA ILE A 275 -31.98 -3.64 13.69
C ILE A 275 -32.00 -2.73 14.91
N PHE A 276 -30.88 -2.58 15.60
CA PHE A 276 -30.77 -1.82 16.84
C PHE A 276 -30.06 -0.46 16.68
N GLY A 277 -29.58 -0.13 15.49
CA GLY A 277 -28.92 1.14 15.19
C GLY A 277 -29.81 2.19 14.52
N ASP A 278 -29.16 3.27 14.05
CA ASP A 278 -29.83 4.43 13.46
C ASP A 278 -30.64 4.08 12.19
N ALA A 279 -30.20 3.05 11.46
CA ALA A 279 -30.89 2.56 10.26
C ALA A 279 -32.34 2.15 10.56
N ALA A 280 -32.61 1.46 11.68
CA ALA A 280 -33.96 1.08 12.09
C ALA A 280 -34.84 2.26 12.50
N THR A 281 -34.23 3.30 13.06
CA THR A 281 -34.94 4.54 13.43
C THR A 281 -35.45 5.27 12.20
N PHE A 282 -34.62 5.31 11.14
CA PHE A 282 -34.93 6.01 9.90
C PHE A 282 -35.77 5.18 8.91
N TYR A 283 -35.37 3.92 8.65
CA TYR A 283 -36.01 3.04 7.68
C TYR A 283 -37.07 2.12 8.30
N GLN A 284 -38.14 2.71 8.83
CA GLN A 284 -39.21 1.96 9.54
C GLN A 284 -39.97 0.96 8.66
N ASN A 285 -40.05 1.23 7.35
CA ASN A 285 -40.79 0.39 6.39
C ASN A 285 -39.87 -0.60 5.64
N LEU A 286 -38.57 -0.58 5.89
CA LEU A 286 -37.61 -1.48 5.26
C LEU A 286 -37.44 -2.72 6.13
N ASP A 287 -37.48 -3.90 5.51
CA ASP A 287 -37.16 -5.15 6.20
C ASP A 287 -35.63 -5.26 6.40
N LEU A 288 -35.14 -4.65 7.49
CA LEU A 288 -33.72 -4.64 7.88
C LEU A 288 -33.21 -6.01 8.34
N SER A 289 -34.10 -6.99 8.57
CA SER A 289 -33.66 -8.37 8.86
C SER A 289 -32.99 -9.04 7.65
N ARG A 290 -33.20 -8.49 6.45
CA ARG A 290 -32.58 -8.95 5.20
C ARG A 290 -31.31 -8.19 4.82
N ALA A 291 -31.01 -7.09 5.52
CA ALA A 291 -29.73 -6.41 5.32
C ALA A 291 -28.59 -7.37 5.65
N ILE A 292 -27.41 -7.14 5.10
CA ILE A 292 -26.28 -8.06 5.28
C ILE A 292 -25.16 -7.47 6.15
N SER A 293 -25.03 -6.15 6.21
CA SER A 293 -24.08 -5.48 7.09
C SER A 293 -24.43 -4.01 7.31
N CYS A 294 -24.45 -3.58 8.57
CA CYS A 294 -24.49 -2.16 8.97
C CYS A 294 -23.27 -1.76 9.82
N GLU A 295 -22.22 -2.58 9.80
CA GLU A 295 -20.96 -2.24 10.47
C GLU A 295 -20.33 -1.00 9.80
N PRO A 296 -19.77 -0.01 10.53
CA PRO A 296 -19.16 1.17 9.91
C PRO A 296 -17.94 0.82 9.05
N GLU A 297 -17.17 -0.18 9.48
CA GLU A 297 -16.07 -0.79 8.72
C GLU A 297 -16.57 -2.06 8.05
N GLN A 298 -16.37 -2.16 6.73
CA GLN A 298 -16.77 -3.32 5.95
C GLN A 298 -15.54 -4.15 5.63
N THR A 299 -15.66 -5.47 5.69
CA THR A 299 -14.67 -6.40 5.12
C THR A 299 -15.39 -7.38 4.22
N ILE A 300 -15.06 -7.36 2.93
CA ILE A 300 -15.68 -8.14 1.87
C ILE A 300 -14.71 -9.20 1.38
N ILE A 301 -15.24 -10.39 1.14
CA ILE A 301 -14.54 -11.52 0.54
C ILE A 301 -15.28 -11.99 -0.71
N ASP A 302 -14.52 -12.52 -1.65
CA ASP A 302 -15.08 -13.16 -2.84
C ASP A 302 -15.85 -14.45 -2.49
N LEU A 303 -16.77 -14.83 -3.37
CA LEU A 303 -17.48 -16.09 -3.23
C LEU A 303 -16.65 -17.27 -3.79
N PRO A 304 -16.95 -18.51 -3.35
CA PRO A 304 -16.37 -19.70 -3.96
C PRO A 304 -16.84 -19.97 -5.40
N PRO A 305 -16.06 -20.70 -6.22
CA PRO A 305 -16.43 -21.09 -7.59
C PRO A 305 -17.79 -21.78 -7.73
N ALA A 306 -18.26 -22.47 -6.67
CA ALA A 306 -19.57 -23.10 -6.64
C ALA A 306 -20.76 -22.11 -6.79
N PHE A 307 -20.53 -20.81 -6.56
CA PHE A 307 -21.53 -19.75 -6.67
C PHE A 307 -21.43 -18.93 -7.96
N ALA A 308 -20.48 -19.22 -8.85
CA ALA A 308 -20.28 -18.42 -10.07
C ALA A 308 -21.56 -18.34 -10.92
N ASP A 309 -22.25 -19.46 -11.12
CA ASP A 309 -23.50 -19.55 -11.90
C ASP A 309 -24.78 -19.34 -11.06
N ASN A 310 -24.64 -18.95 -9.79
CA ASN A 310 -25.80 -18.75 -8.92
C ASN A 310 -26.52 -17.43 -9.26
N PRO A 311 -27.80 -17.45 -9.66
CA PRO A 311 -28.49 -16.26 -10.16
C PRO A 311 -28.77 -15.20 -9.09
N THR A 312 -28.78 -15.59 -7.81
CA THR A 312 -29.09 -14.68 -6.69
C THR A 312 -27.84 -14.12 -6.03
N LEU A 313 -26.81 -14.96 -5.82
CA LEU A 313 -25.60 -14.57 -5.09
C LEU A 313 -24.40 -14.33 -6.01
N GLY A 314 -24.37 -14.89 -7.20
CA GLY A 314 -23.29 -14.73 -8.17
C GLY A 314 -23.80 -14.18 -9.50
N SER A 315 -23.41 -14.84 -10.59
CA SER A 315 -23.66 -14.41 -11.97
C SER A 315 -23.19 -12.98 -12.25
N ILE A 316 -22.05 -12.60 -11.66
CA ILE A 316 -21.33 -11.37 -11.96
C ILE A 316 -20.10 -11.77 -12.81
N PRO A 317 -19.80 -11.08 -13.92
CA PRO A 317 -18.56 -11.32 -14.64
C PRO A 317 -17.34 -11.18 -13.72
N TYR A 318 -16.36 -12.08 -13.85
CA TYR A 318 -15.11 -12.06 -13.10
C TYR A 318 -15.21 -12.37 -11.58
N CYS A 319 -16.40 -12.70 -11.05
CA CYS A 319 -16.52 -13.49 -9.80
C CYS A 319 -16.56 -14.99 -10.17
N CYS A 320 -16.64 -15.98 -9.30
CA CYS A 320 -16.45 -16.13 -7.87
C CYS A 320 -15.24 -17.07 -7.75
N ARG A 321 -14.07 -16.63 -7.32
CA ARG A 321 -12.81 -17.37 -7.48
C ARG A 321 -12.06 -17.56 -6.17
N ASN A 322 -12.76 -17.61 -5.04
CA ASN A 322 -12.15 -17.60 -3.70
C ASN A 322 -11.13 -16.46 -3.55
N GLY A 323 -11.35 -15.34 -4.23
CA GLY A 323 -10.51 -14.17 -4.14
C GLY A 323 -9.14 -14.33 -4.81
N THR A 324 -9.06 -15.18 -5.85
CA THR A 324 -7.86 -15.32 -6.68
C THR A 324 -7.81 -14.20 -7.72
N LEU A 325 -6.72 -13.45 -7.73
CA LEU A 325 -6.36 -12.43 -8.72
C LEU A 325 -4.95 -12.72 -9.24
N LEU A 326 -4.86 -13.06 -10.52
CA LEU A 326 -3.61 -13.40 -11.19
C LEU A 326 -3.03 -12.20 -11.96
N PRO A 327 -1.74 -12.21 -12.29
CA PRO A 327 -1.19 -11.30 -13.28
C PRO A 327 -1.87 -11.43 -14.65
N SER A 328 -2.03 -10.30 -15.36
CA SER A 328 -2.67 -10.26 -16.69
C SER A 328 -1.95 -11.08 -17.76
N ASN A 329 -0.64 -11.30 -17.60
CA ASN A 329 0.18 -12.09 -18.51
C ASN A 329 -0.02 -13.62 -18.38
N ILE A 330 -0.63 -14.10 -17.28
CA ILE A 330 -1.09 -15.49 -17.19
C ILE A 330 -2.45 -15.62 -17.87
N ASP A 331 -3.43 -14.87 -17.36
CA ASP A 331 -4.79 -14.82 -17.93
C ASP A 331 -5.40 -13.44 -17.62
N PRO A 332 -5.66 -12.60 -18.65
CA PRO A 332 -6.29 -11.30 -18.47
C PRO A 332 -7.64 -11.37 -17.77
N SER A 333 -8.42 -12.44 -17.99
CA SER A 333 -9.73 -12.63 -17.37
C SER A 333 -9.62 -12.95 -15.87
N MET A 334 -8.48 -13.49 -15.42
CA MET A 334 -8.17 -13.78 -14.01
C MET A 334 -7.51 -12.60 -13.28
N SER A 335 -7.17 -11.53 -14.01
CA SER A 335 -6.63 -10.28 -13.43
C SER A 335 -7.70 -9.32 -12.91
N ILE A 336 -8.98 -9.65 -13.11
CA ILE A 336 -10.12 -8.84 -12.71
C ILE A 336 -10.97 -9.65 -11.74
N SER A 337 -11.50 -8.98 -10.73
CA SER A 337 -12.53 -9.47 -9.81
C SER A 337 -13.60 -8.39 -9.66
N ALA A 338 -14.87 -8.76 -9.72
CA ALA A 338 -15.95 -7.78 -9.61
C ALA A 338 -17.12 -8.31 -8.79
N PHE A 339 -17.77 -7.41 -8.05
CA PHE A 339 -18.99 -7.69 -7.31
C PHE A 339 -19.90 -6.47 -7.29
N GLN A 340 -21.17 -6.68 -7.00
CA GLN A 340 -22.17 -5.63 -6.92
C GLN A 340 -22.79 -5.60 -5.53
N MET A 341 -23.13 -4.40 -5.07
CA MET A 341 -23.76 -4.19 -3.77
C MET A 341 -24.84 -3.11 -3.83
N GLN A 342 -25.91 -3.33 -3.08
CA GLN A 342 -26.96 -2.35 -2.85
C GLN A 342 -26.66 -1.60 -1.56
N VAL A 343 -26.39 -0.31 -1.69
CA VAL A 343 -26.02 0.59 -0.60
C VAL A 343 -27.18 1.50 -0.28
N TYR A 344 -27.59 1.53 1.00
CA TYR A 344 -28.57 2.49 1.50
C TYR A 344 -27.86 3.70 2.12
N LYS A 345 -28.36 4.88 1.79
CA LYS A 345 -27.86 6.18 2.26
C LYS A 345 -28.49 6.52 3.61
N MET A 346 -27.83 7.36 4.40
CA MET A 346 -28.43 7.96 5.60
C MET A 346 -28.60 9.48 5.42
N PRO A 347 -29.57 10.10 6.13
CA PRO A 347 -29.67 11.55 6.19
C PRO A 347 -28.33 12.20 6.58
N PRO A 348 -27.96 13.34 5.99
CA PRO A 348 -28.77 14.20 5.10
C PRO A 348 -28.70 13.85 3.60
N ASP A 349 -27.93 12.83 3.19
CA ASP A 349 -27.54 12.61 1.79
C ASP A 349 -28.53 11.74 0.98
N LEU A 350 -29.83 11.99 1.10
CA LEU A 350 -30.91 11.18 0.49
C LEU A 350 -31.28 11.60 -0.95
N ASN A 351 -30.41 12.34 -1.62
CA ASN A 351 -30.66 12.79 -2.99
C ASN A 351 -30.21 11.73 -3.99
N VAL A 352 -30.93 11.60 -5.11
CA VAL A 352 -30.57 10.66 -6.20
C VAL A 352 -29.19 10.97 -6.81
N THR A 353 -28.74 12.22 -6.74
CA THR A 353 -27.49 12.69 -7.36
C THR A 353 -26.29 12.76 -6.41
N THR A 354 -26.51 12.67 -5.10
CA THR A 354 -25.44 12.76 -4.10
C THR A 354 -24.90 11.37 -3.81
N PHE A 355 -23.60 11.18 -4.01
CA PHE A 355 -22.91 9.91 -3.77
C PHE A 355 -21.58 10.21 -3.09
N ASN A 356 -21.35 9.56 -1.95
CA ASN A 356 -20.09 9.65 -1.23
C ASN A 356 -19.40 8.29 -1.34
N PRO A 357 -18.20 8.20 -1.94
CA PRO A 357 -17.48 6.93 -1.98
C PRO A 357 -16.97 6.59 -0.57
N PRO A 358 -16.90 5.29 -0.23
CA PRO A 358 -16.25 4.86 0.99
C PRO A 358 -14.78 5.29 1.04
N GLN A 359 -14.23 5.40 2.25
CA GLN A 359 -12.85 5.84 2.49
C GLN A 359 -12.03 4.73 3.15
N ASN A 360 -10.74 4.98 3.38
CA ASN A 360 -9.85 4.09 4.13
C ASN A 360 -9.79 2.67 3.55
N TRP A 361 -9.68 2.57 2.23
CA TRP A 361 -9.63 1.29 1.52
C TRP A 361 -8.38 0.50 1.91
N ARG A 362 -8.53 -0.81 2.07
CA ARG A 362 -7.42 -1.73 2.33
C ARG A 362 -7.70 -3.04 1.63
N ILE A 363 -6.67 -3.67 1.10
CA ILE A 363 -6.78 -4.99 0.50
C ILE A 363 -5.66 -5.88 1.00
N ASN A 364 -6.07 -7.00 1.58
CA ASN A 364 -5.18 -8.03 2.09
C ASN A 364 -5.41 -9.31 1.30
N GLY A 365 -4.45 -10.22 1.29
CA GLY A 365 -4.64 -11.57 0.75
C GLY A 365 -3.69 -12.57 1.40
N THR A 366 -4.01 -13.85 1.28
CA THR A 366 -3.19 -14.94 1.80
C THR A 366 -1.96 -15.11 0.90
N PHE A 367 -0.75 -15.15 1.48
CA PHE A 367 0.55 -15.27 0.76
C PHE A 367 0.98 -14.06 -0.10
N ASN A 368 0.63 -12.83 0.29
CA ASN A 368 0.98 -11.64 -0.51
C ASN A 368 1.77 -10.59 0.28
N GLN A 369 2.42 -9.69 -0.47
CA GLN A 369 2.95 -8.42 0.01
C GLN A 369 1.79 -7.52 0.46
N ASP A 370 2.02 -6.69 1.47
CA ASP A 370 0.99 -5.80 1.99
C ASP A 370 0.79 -4.64 1.01
N TYR A 371 -0.46 -4.22 0.78
CA TYR A 371 -0.80 -3.11 -0.10
C TYR A 371 -1.19 -1.88 0.71
N GLN A 372 -0.77 -0.71 0.23
CA GLN A 372 -1.24 0.59 0.71
C GLN A 372 -2.11 1.20 -0.37
N CYS A 373 -3.38 1.44 -0.04
CA CYS A 373 -4.34 2.10 -0.93
C CYS A 373 -4.46 3.59 -0.59
N GLY A 374 -4.62 4.41 -1.62
CA GLY A 374 -4.94 5.84 -1.47
C GLY A 374 -6.44 6.09 -1.38
N ASN A 375 -6.80 7.38 -1.33
CA ASN A 375 -8.20 7.80 -1.33
C ASN A 375 -8.86 7.67 -2.72
N PRO A 376 -10.20 7.47 -2.77
CA PRO A 376 -10.95 7.45 -4.01
C PRO A 376 -10.89 8.80 -4.74
N ILE A 377 -10.40 8.79 -5.98
CA ILE A 377 -10.40 9.95 -6.87
C ILE A 377 -11.58 9.87 -7.85
N ARG A 378 -12.25 11.00 -8.10
CA ARG A 378 -13.36 11.05 -9.06
C ARG A 378 -12.81 11.06 -10.49
N VAL A 379 -13.13 10.04 -11.27
CA VAL A 379 -12.65 9.86 -12.65
C VAL A 379 -13.81 9.83 -13.64
N SER A 380 -13.50 9.82 -14.93
CA SER A 380 -14.51 9.67 -15.99
C SER A 380 -15.31 8.38 -15.77
N PRO A 381 -16.64 8.39 -15.98
CA PRO A 381 -17.46 7.20 -15.82
C PRO A 381 -16.92 5.98 -16.57
N SER A 382 -16.97 4.82 -15.92
CA SER A 382 -16.58 3.56 -16.55
C SER A 382 -17.63 3.08 -17.55
N LEU A 383 -17.18 2.47 -18.63
CA LEU A 383 -18.02 1.71 -19.56
C LEU A 383 -18.11 0.27 -19.07
N LEU A 384 -19.33 -0.19 -18.79
CA LEU A 384 -19.61 -1.51 -18.26
C LEU A 384 -20.36 -2.35 -19.30
N PRO A 385 -20.05 -3.66 -19.44
CA PRO A 385 -20.78 -4.53 -20.35
C PRO A 385 -22.27 -4.54 -20.03
N ASN A 386 -23.12 -4.59 -21.07
CA ASN A 386 -24.56 -4.62 -20.86
C ASN A 386 -24.97 -5.84 -20.01
N PRO A 387 -25.80 -5.66 -18.96
CA PRO A 387 -26.32 -6.78 -18.18
C PRO A 387 -27.12 -7.80 -19.02
N ASN A 388 -27.74 -7.35 -20.12
CA ASN A 388 -28.57 -8.19 -21.00
C ASN A 388 -27.77 -8.84 -22.14
N GLY A 389 -26.44 -8.72 -22.15
CA GLY A 389 -25.57 -9.27 -23.20
C GLY A 389 -25.70 -8.57 -24.56
N LEU A 390 -26.33 -7.39 -24.60
CA LEU A 390 -26.34 -6.54 -25.78
C LEU A 390 -24.91 -6.01 -26.05
N PRO A 391 -24.49 -5.87 -27.31
CA PRO A 391 -23.17 -5.33 -27.68
C PRO A 391 -23.13 -3.80 -27.55
N VAL A 392 -23.60 -3.28 -26.41
CA VAL A 392 -23.65 -1.85 -26.09
C VAL A 392 -23.24 -1.69 -24.63
N ASP A 393 -22.16 -0.99 -24.38
CA ASP A 393 -21.72 -0.71 -23.01
C ASP A 393 -22.65 0.33 -22.35
N SER A 394 -22.95 0.10 -21.07
CA SER A 394 -23.63 1.07 -20.22
C SER A 394 -22.60 1.90 -19.46
N GLU A 395 -22.74 3.22 -19.51
CA GLU A 395 -21.91 4.12 -18.73
C GLU A 395 -22.38 4.17 -17.27
N ALA A 396 -21.45 4.13 -16.33
CA ALA A 396 -21.75 4.32 -14.91
C ALA A 396 -22.28 5.75 -14.65
N ILE A 397 -23.12 5.92 -13.63
CA ILE A 397 -23.61 7.25 -13.21
C ILE A 397 -22.46 8.07 -12.60
N ALA A 398 -21.59 7.39 -11.85
CA ALA A 398 -20.44 7.98 -11.19
C ALA A 398 -19.38 6.92 -10.94
N THR A 399 -18.10 7.27 -11.13
CA THR A 399 -16.97 6.37 -10.91
C THR A 399 -15.91 7.02 -10.04
N TRP A 400 -15.44 6.28 -9.05
CA TRP A 400 -14.21 6.60 -8.33
C TRP A 400 -13.18 5.51 -8.54
N GLN A 401 -11.92 5.93 -8.63
CA GLN A 401 -10.79 5.03 -8.67
C GLN A 401 -10.02 5.11 -7.35
N VAL A 402 -9.70 3.96 -6.78
CA VAL A 402 -8.76 3.79 -5.68
C VAL A 402 -7.55 3.05 -6.23
N VAL A 403 -6.36 3.60 -6.03
CA VAL A 403 -5.11 2.97 -6.43
C VAL A 403 -4.42 2.40 -5.20
N CYS A 404 -4.00 1.14 -5.28
CA CYS A 404 -3.20 0.49 -4.25
C CYS A 404 -1.85 0.06 -4.80
N ASN A 405 -0.80 0.33 -4.02
CA ASN A 405 0.57 -0.04 -4.36
C ASN A 405 1.14 -0.98 -3.31
N LYS A 406 2.02 -1.89 -3.74
CA LYS A 406 2.74 -2.80 -2.86
C LYS A 406 3.66 -1.99 -1.95
N THR A 407 3.54 -2.25 -0.66
CA THR A 407 4.49 -1.75 0.32
C THR A 407 5.78 -2.56 0.22
N ARG A 408 6.92 -1.90 0.40
CA ARG A 408 8.20 -2.61 0.44
C ARG A 408 8.22 -3.52 1.66
N ILE A 409 8.72 -4.74 1.48
CA ILE A 409 8.97 -5.68 2.58
C ILE A 409 9.82 -4.97 3.63
N THR A 410 9.21 -4.62 4.75
CA THR A 410 9.93 -4.15 5.92
C THR A 410 10.51 -5.37 6.64
N SER A 411 11.61 -5.19 7.38
CA SER A 411 12.25 -6.24 8.18
C SER A 411 11.33 -6.90 9.24
N ALA A 412 10.07 -6.47 9.33
CA ALA A 412 9.07 -6.99 10.25
C ALA A 412 8.44 -8.32 9.79
N ARG A 413 8.43 -8.64 8.49
CA ARG A 413 7.84 -9.88 7.97
C ARG A 413 8.86 -10.68 7.15
N PRO A 414 9.24 -11.90 7.57
CA PRO A 414 10.15 -12.73 6.80
C PRO A 414 9.48 -13.21 5.50
N PRO A 415 10.24 -13.43 4.42
CA PRO A 415 9.73 -14.02 3.19
C PRO A 415 9.19 -15.44 3.44
N LYS A 416 8.35 -15.95 2.54
CA LYS A 416 7.78 -17.32 2.63
C LYS A 416 8.46 -18.35 1.72
N CYS A 417 9.33 -17.89 0.82
CA CYS A 417 10.08 -18.74 -0.09
C CYS A 417 11.58 -18.45 -0.03
N CYS A 418 12.38 -19.43 -0.41
CA CYS A 418 13.82 -19.28 -0.47
C CYS A 418 14.44 -19.98 -1.69
N VAL A 419 15.62 -19.51 -2.06
CA VAL A 419 16.36 -19.99 -3.23
C VAL A 419 17.66 -20.65 -2.81
N SER A 420 18.03 -21.71 -3.52
CA SER A 420 19.33 -22.36 -3.40
C SER A 420 20.04 -22.36 -4.75
N PHE A 421 21.36 -22.19 -4.73
CA PHE A 421 22.17 -22.12 -5.94
C PHE A 421 23.12 -23.29 -6.05
N SER A 422 23.22 -23.84 -7.26
CA SER A 422 24.16 -24.90 -7.59
C SER A 422 24.69 -24.74 -9.01
N SER A 423 25.81 -25.40 -9.33
CA SER A 423 26.39 -25.33 -10.66
C SER A 423 27.10 -26.64 -11.03
N PHE A 424 27.28 -26.88 -12.33
CA PHE A 424 27.96 -28.08 -12.84
C PHE A 424 29.45 -28.19 -12.46
N PHE A 425 30.05 -27.12 -11.95
CA PHE A 425 31.45 -27.07 -11.54
C PHE A 425 31.66 -27.08 -10.02
N HIS A 426 30.57 -27.23 -9.23
CA HIS A 426 30.60 -27.49 -7.78
C HIS A 426 29.74 -28.70 -7.44
N GLU A 427 30.21 -29.56 -6.53
CA GLU A 427 29.44 -30.75 -6.09
C GLU A 427 28.37 -30.43 -5.03
N SER A 428 28.43 -29.23 -4.45
CA SER A 428 27.53 -28.77 -3.40
C SER A 428 26.54 -27.72 -3.88
N VAL A 429 25.48 -27.60 -3.10
CA VAL A 429 24.44 -26.59 -3.23
C VAL A 429 24.63 -25.58 -2.11
N ILE A 430 24.57 -24.29 -2.46
CA ILE A 430 24.51 -23.20 -1.51
C ILE A 430 23.04 -22.99 -1.15
N PRO A 431 22.61 -23.34 0.08
CA PRO A 431 21.25 -23.08 0.54
C PRO A 431 21.04 -21.58 0.78
N CYS A 432 19.78 -21.19 0.96
CA CYS A 432 19.45 -19.85 1.42
C CYS A 432 19.92 -19.62 2.88
N ASN A 433 19.81 -18.38 3.34
CA ASN A 433 20.22 -17.99 4.69
C ASN A 433 19.42 -18.73 5.78
N THR A 434 20.06 -18.92 6.93
CA THR A 434 19.39 -19.49 8.11
C THR A 434 18.19 -18.64 8.53
N CYS A 435 17.10 -19.31 8.93
CA CYS A 435 15.85 -18.65 9.29
C CYS A 435 15.31 -17.69 8.21
N ALA A 436 15.56 -17.96 6.92
CA ALA A 436 15.06 -17.14 5.83
C ALA A 436 13.56 -16.83 5.97
N CYS A 437 12.73 -17.81 6.36
CA CYS A 437 11.29 -17.66 6.54
C CYS A 437 10.86 -17.56 8.02
N GLY A 438 11.78 -17.23 8.92
CA GLY A 438 11.55 -17.09 10.36
C GLY A 438 12.31 -18.14 11.19
N CYS A 439 12.66 -17.79 12.41
CA CYS A 439 13.31 -18.73 13.35
C CYS A 439 12.27 -19.43 14.25
N PRO A 440 12.57 -20.65 14.73
CA PRO A 440 11.77 -21.29 15.76
C PRO A 440 11.76 -20.46 17.05
N ASN A 441 10.59 -20.32 17.66
CA ASN A 441 10.47 -19.64 18.96
C ASN A 441 11.04 -20.56 20.07
N PRO A 442 11.85 -20.06 21.03
CA PRO A 442 12.46 -20.88 22.09
C PRO A 442 11.48 -21.62 23.03
N GLY A 443 10.17 -21.39 22.90
CA GLY A 443 9.13 -21.93 23.77
C GLY A 443 8.06 -22.78 23.08
N GLN A 444 8.12 -22.98 21.76
CA GLN A 444 7.17 -23.82 21.03
C GLN A 444 7.90 -24.89 20.21
N ALA A 445 7.63 -26.14 20.58
CA ALA A 445 8.05 -27.38 19.95
C ALA A 445 9.51 -27.81 20.18
N GLN A 446 9.63 -29.13 20.21
CA GLN A 446 10.75 -29.98 20.61
C GLN A 446 11.89 -29.98 19.57
N GLU A 447 12.30 -28.81 19.09
CA GLU A 447 13.39 -28.70 18.12
C GLU A 447 14.75 -28.62 18.81
N GLN A 448 15.70 -29.36 18.25
CA GLN A 448 17.09 -29.39 18.68
C GLN A 448 17.64 -27.96 18.62
N ALA A 449 18.28 -27.49 19.70
CA ALA A 449 18.85 -26.14 19.72
C ALA A 449 19.71 -25.92 18.46
N CYS A 450 19.48 -24.81 17.75
CA CYS A 450 20.18 -24.44 16.52
C CYS A 450 20.66 -22.98 16.58
N ASN A 451 21.66 -22.63 15.78
CA ASN A 451 22.20 -21.27 15.72
C ASN A 451 21.47 -20.46 14.64
N ALA A 452 20.66 -19.49 15.07
CA ALA A 452 19.89 -18.62 14.19
C ALA A 452 20.74 -17.61 13.40
N SER A 453 21.98 -17.35 13.84
CA SER A 453 22.86 -16.33 13.26
C SER A 453 24.08 -16.91 12.53
N ALA A 454 24.21 -18.25 12.47
CA ALA A 454 25.29 -18.88 11.73
C ALA A 454 24.99 -18.88 10.23
N ASP A 455 26.03 -18.78 9.40
CA ASP A 455 25.85 -18.96 7.96
C ASP A 455 25.39 -20.38 7.63
N ALA A 456 24.55 -20.49 6.59
CA ALA A 456 24.05 -21.77 6.14
C ALA A 456 25.18 -22.62 5.54
N ILE A 457 25.27 -23.89 5.95
CA ILE A 457 26.31 -24.82 5.49
C ILE A 457 25.91 -25.40 4.13
N PRO A 458 26.82 -25.41 3.12
CA PRO A 458 26.55 -26.05 1.83
C PRO A 458 26.17 -27.52 1.98
N LEU A 459 25.30 -28.01 1.10
CA LEU A 459 24.77 -29.37 1.18
C LEU A 459 25.00 -30.15 -0.13
N PRO A 460 25.11 -31.48 -0.09
CA PRO A 460 25.01 -32.31 -1.29
C PRO A 460 23.67 -32.08 -1.99
N SER A 461 23.64 -32.18 -3.33
CA SER A 461 22.43 -31.92 -4.13
C SER A 461 21.22 -32.78 -3.77
N TYR A 462 21.41 -34.03 -3.36
CA TYR A 462 20.32 -34.91 -2.93
C TYR A 462 19.65 -34.47 -1.63
N ALA A 463 20.30 -33.62 -0.83
CA ALA A 463 19.73 -33.08 0.41
C ALA A 463 18.54 -32.16 0.16
N LEU A 464 18.45 -31.55 -1.04
CA LEU A 464 17.33 -30.71 -1.44
C LEU A 464 15.98 -31.44 -1.45
N LEU A 465 15.97 -32.77 -1.59
CA LEU A 465 14.76 -33.61 -1.54
C LEU A 465 14.49 -34.20 -0.16
N THR A 466 15.32 -33.89 0.84
CA THR A 466 15.19 -34.37 2.21
C THR A 466 14.59 -33.26 3.07
N PRO A 467 13.56 -33.51 3.90
CA PRO A 467 13.00 -32.51 4.79
C PRO A 467 14.02 -32.11 5.88
N TYR A 468 13.93 -30.88 6.38
CA TYR A 468 14.96 -30.28 7.24
C TYR A 468 15.26 -31.11 8.50
N GLU A 469 14.24 -31.70 9.13
CA GLU A 469 14.36 -32.51 10.34
C GLU A 469 15.28 -33.74 10.13
N ASN A 470 15.38 -34.20 8.88
CA ASN A 470 16.21 -35.33 8.48
C ASN A 470 17.54 -34.90 7.81
N ARG A 471 17.85 -33.60 7.73
CA ARG A 471 19.11 -33.10 7.15
C ARG A 471 20.26 -33.06 8.15
N THR A 472 20.01 -33.09 9.45
CA THR A 472 21.03 -32.97 10.52
C THR A 472 22.24 -33.88 10.32
N ALA A 473 22.01 -35.17 10.03
CA ALA A 473 23.08 -36.14 9.80
C ALA A 473 23.88 -35.83 8.52
N ILE A 474 23.20 -35.38 7.47
CA ILE A 474 23.80 -35.01 6.18
C ILE A 474 24.68 -33.77 6.37
N THR A 475 24.16 -32.73 7.02
CA THR A 475 24.89 -31.46 7.26
C THR A 475 26.12 -31.70 8.13
N THR A 476 26.00 -32.49 9.19
CA THR A 476 27.11 -32.81 10.10
C THR A 476 28.22 -33.57 9.37
N GLU A 477 27.85 -34.56 8.57
CA GLU A 477 28.83 -35.35 7.82
C GLU A 477 29.50 -34.53 6.71
N TYR A 478 28.73 -33.69 6.01
CA TYR A 478 29.29 -32.79 5.00
C TYR A 478 30.28 -31.79 5.62
N ALA A 479 29.92 -31.18 6.75
CA ALA A 479 30.80 -30.27 7.47
C ALA A 479 32.09 -30.96 7.92
N ARG A 480 31.98 -32.21 8.42
CA ARG A 480 33.13 -33.02 8.83
C ARG A 480 34.06 -33.34 7.65
N LEU A 481 33.50 -33.76 6.51
CA LEU A 481 34.28 -34.10 5.30
C LEU A 481 34.99 -32.89 4.69
N ASN A 482 34.35 -31.71 4.76
CA ASN A 482 34.86 -30.47 4.17
C ASN A 482 35.58 -29.56 5.18
N HIS A 483 35.85 -30.04 6.40
CA HIS A 483 36.54 -29.30 7.46
C HIS A 483 35.89 -27.94 7.80
N ILE A 484 34.54 -27.89 7.74
CA ILE A 484 33.78 -26.69 8.09
C ILE A 484 33.59 -26.68 9.62
N PRO A 485 34.07 -25.64 10.34
CA PRO A 485 33.94 -25.59 11.79
C PRO A 485 32.49 -25.31 12.20
N ILE A 486 31.94 -26.13 13.10
CA ILE A 486 30.62 -25.92 13.71
C ILE A 486 30.83 -25.29 15.09
N ALA A 487 30.50 -24.00 15.22
CA ALA A 487 30.65 -23.27 16.48
C ALA A 487 29.75 -23.87 17.58
N ASN A 488 30.33 -24.10 18.76
CA ASN A 488 29.61 -24.60 19.95
C ASN A 488 28.83 -25.92 19.74
N ASN A 489 29.19 -26.73 18.74
CA ASN A 489 28.44 -27.91 18.31
C ASN A 489 26.96 -27.61 17.97
N LEU A 490 26.65 -26.37 17.62
CA LEU A 490 25.31 -25.91 17.28
C LEU A 490 25.22 -25.73 15.76
N LEU A 491 24.43 -26.57 15.10
CA LEU A 491 24.21 -26.45 13.66
C LEU A 491 23.43 -25.17 13.35
N PRO A 492 23.63 -24.57 12.16
CA PRO A 492 22.79 -23.49 11.68
C PRO A 492 21.32 -23.94 11.62
N CYS A 493 20.40 -23.03 11.96
CA CYS A 493 18.97 -23.32 11.84
C CYS A 493 18.54 -23.53 10.39
N GLY A 494 17.39 -24.19 10.21
CA GLY A 494 16.77 -24.36 8.90
C GLY A 494 16.28 -23.05 8.32
N ASP A 495 15.94 -23.09 7.03
CA ASP A 495 15.32 -21.97 6.34
C ASP A 495 13.87 -21.71 6.81
N ASN A 496 13.20 -22.78 7.24
CA ASN A 496 11.79 -22.82 7.67
C ASN A 496 10.81 -22.34 6.59
N CYS A 497 11.19 -22.50 5.31
CA CYS A 497 10.40 -22.03 4.18
C CYS A 497 9.48 -23.14 3.65
N GLY A 498 8.21 -22.80 3.41
CA GLY A 498 7.24 -23.71 2.80
C GLY A 498 7.55 -24.01 1.33
N ILE A 499 8.08 -23.01 0.61
CA ILE A 499 8.50 -23.13 -0.79
C ILE A 499 10.01 -22.96 -0.89
N THR A 500 10.68 -23.90 -1.55
CA THR A 500 12.12 -23.80 -1.83
C THR A 500 12.36 -23.97 -3.32
N ILE A 501 13.22 -23.14 -3.90
CA ILE A 501 13.55 -23.15 -5.33
C ILE A 501 15.03 -23.44 -5.47
N ASN A 502 15.40 -24.35 -6.36
CA ASN A 502 16.78 -24.54 -6.76
C ASN A 502 17.00 -24.00 -8.16
N TRP A 503 17.99 -23.12 -8.31
CA TRP A 503 18.52 -22.69 -9.59
C TRP A 503 19.90 -23.30 -9.80
N HIS A 504 19.97 -24.20 -10.79
CA HIS A 504 21.16 -24.97 -11.11
C HIS A 504 21.72 -24.55 -12.46
N LEU A 505 22.98 -24.11 -12.51
CA LEU A 505 23.70 -23.97 -13.78
C LEU A 505 24.08 -25.36 -14.29
N LEU A 506 23.43 -25.79 -15.37
CA LEU A 506 23.52 -27.17 -15.86
C LEU A 506 24.69 -27.35 -16.83
N SER A 507 24.94 -26.37 -17.71
CA SER A 507 26.08 -26.42 -18.62
C SER A 507 26.46 -25.03 -19.13
N ASP A 508 27.73 -24.88 -19.50
CA ASP A 508 28.24 -23.68 -20.16
C ASP A 508 29.10 -24.08 -21.36
N TYR A 509 28.71 -23.68 -22.57
CA TYR A 509 29.39 -24.03 -23.83
C TYR A 509 29.63 -22.80 -24.71
N ARG A 510 30.22 -23.01 -25.89
CA ARG A 510 30.74 -21.92 -26.74
C ARG A 510 29.65 -20.90 -27.14
N ASP A 511 28.52 -21.40 -27.61
CA ASP A 511 27.47 -20.58 -28.23
C ASP A 511 26.25 -20.38 -27.31
N GLY A 512 26.26 -20.94 -26.10
CA GLY A 512 25.11 -20.91 -25.21
C GLY A 512 25.40 -21.53 -23.85
N TRP A 513 24.39 -21.53 -22.99
CA TRP A 513 24.43 -22.16 -21.68
C TRP A 513 23.03 -22.57 -21.27
N THR A 514 22.93 -23.45 -20.27
CA THR A 514 21.64 -23.92 -19.75
C THR A 514 21.56 -23.83 -18.25
N SER A 515 20.38 -23.47 -17.75
CA SER A 515 20.04 -23.60 -16.33
C SER A 515 18.86 -24.56 -16.15
N ARG A 516 18.74 -25.13 -14.96
CA ARG A 516 17.58 -25.88 -14.51
C ARG A 516 17.00 -25.17 -13.30
N ILE A 517 15.70 -24.93 -13.35
CA ILE A 517 14.92 -24.50 -12.20
C ILE A 517 14.14 -25.69 -11.67
N THR A 518 14.16 -25.88 -10.35
CA THR A 518 13.33 -26.88 -9.66
C THR A 518 12.61 -26.21 -8.50
N ILE A 519 11.29 -26.33 -8.46
CA ILE A 519 10.41 -25.75 -7.45
C ILE A 519 9.94 -26.88 -6.55
N PHE A 520 10.11 -26.73 -5.24
CA PHE A 520 9.69 -27.68 -4.22
C PHE A 520 8.64 -27.05 -3.30
N ASN A 521 7.53 -27.76 -3.11
CA ASN A 521 6.50 -27.41 -2.15
C ASN A 521 6.49 -28.38 -0.97
N TRP A 522 6.88 -27.86 0.19
CA TRP A 522 6.94 -28.59 1.47
C TRP A 522 5.67 -28.45 2.29
N GLU A 523 4.73 -27.61 1.87
CA GLU A 523 3.44 -27.43 2.54
C GLU A 523 2.45 -28.53 2.15
N ASP A 524 1.44 -28.75 2.99
CA ASP A 524 0.35 -29.68 2.68
C ASP A 524 -0.63 -29.11 1.62
N THR A 525 -0.55 -27.81 1.34
CA THR A 525 -1.43 -27.10 0.41
C THR A 525 -0.92 -27.17 -1.02
N ASN A 526 -1.80 -27.46 -1.98
CA ASN A 526 -1.48 -27.39 -3.40
C ASN A 526 -1.59 -25.94 -3.90
N TYR A 527 -0.68 -25.51 -4.78
CA TYR A 527 -0.76 -24.22 -5.46
C TYR A 527 -1.22 -24.42 -6.91
N SER A 528 -2.38 -23.87 -7.26
CA SER A 528 -2.86 -23.80 -8.65
C SER A 528 -2.41 -22.51 -9.32
N GLU A 529 -2.19 -22.57 -10.63
CA GLU A 529 -1.83 -21.43 -11.48
C GLU A 529 -0.60 -20.69 -10.95
N TRP A 530 0.34 -21.47 -10.39
CA TRP A 530 1.57 -20.93 -9.81
C TRP A 530 2.41 -20.24 -10.88
N PHE A 531 3.19 -19.26 -10.46
CA PHE A 531 4.22 -18.65 -11.30
C PHE A 531 5.48 -18.34 -10.50
N VAL A 532 6.58 -18.22 -11.23
CA VAL A 532 7.88 -17.79 -10.72
C VAL A 532 8.47 -16.76 -11.68
N ALA A 533 9.01 -15.69 -11.13
CA ALA A 533 9.75 -14.68 -11.88
C ALA A 533 11.20 -14.64 -11.40
N ALA A 534 12.14 -14.65 -12.34
CA ALA A 534 13.58 -14.63 -12.05
C ALA A 534 14.23 -13.45 -12.78
N GLU A 535 14.80 -12.51 -12.02
CA GLU A 535 15.48 -11.33 -12.57
C GLU A 535 16.94 -11.66 -12.88
N LEU A 536 17.39 -11.37 -14.09
CA LEU A 536 18.75 -11.63 -14.56
C LEU A 536 19.33 -10.37 -15.20
N ASP A 537 20.29 -9.75 -14.53
CA ASP A 537 20.89 -8.48 -14.94
C ASP A 537 21.40 -8.45 -16.39
N ARG A 538 22.12 -9.50 -16.81
CA ARG A 538 22.85 -9.52 -18.10
C ARG A 538 22.41 -10.61 -19.06
N ALA A 539 21.61 -11.55 -18.58
CA ALA A 539 21.39 -12.80 -19.27
C ALA A 539 20.02 -12.90 -19.96
N ILE A 540 19.12 -11.96 -19.66
CA ILE A 540 17.73 -11.99 -20.14
C ILE A 540 17.60 -11.98 -21.66
N GLU A 541 18.38 -11.15 -22.36
CA GLU A 541 18.38 -11.07 -23.84
C GLU A 541 18.83 -12.38 -24.50
N GLY A 542 19.54 -13.20 -23.74
CA GLY A 542 20.01 -14.51 -24.16
C GLY A 542 18.93 -15.59 -24.10
N LEU A 543 17.79 -15.37 -23.43
CA LEU A 543 16.78 -16.42 -23.29
C LEU A 543 16.26 -16.87 -24.66
N ASP A 544 16.49 -18.14 -24.99
CA ASP A 544 16.05 -18.75 -26.25
C ASP A 544 14.82 -19.64 -26.05
N ARG A 545 14.82 -20.45 -24.97
CA ARG A 545 13.70 -21.36 -24.69
C ARG A 545 13.59 -21.73 -23.22
N VAL A 546 12.35 -21.90 -22.77
CA VAL A 546 12.00 -22.56 -21.50
C VAL A 546 11.30 -23.88 -21.83
N TYR A 547 11.77 -24.98 -21.26
CA TYR A 547 11.20 -26.31 -21.46
C TYR A 547 10.25 -26.68 -20.35
N SER A 548 9.15 -27.37 -20.64
CA SER A 548 8.15 -27.86 -19.67
C SER A 548 7.38 -26.78 -18.90
N PHE A 549 7.82 -25.53 -18.83
CA PHE A 549 7.03 -24.38 -18.36
C PHE A 549 6.73 -23.44 -19.52
N ASN A 550 5.66 -22.67 -19.43
CA ASN A 550 5.45 -21.53 -20.29
C ASN A 550 6.30 -20.38 -19.72
N GLY A 551 7.24 -19.86 -20.51
CA GLY A 551 8.21 -18.88 -20.04
C GLY A 551 8.51 -17.79 -21.06
N THR A 552 8.47 -16.54 -20.63
CA THR A 552 8.70 -15.36 -21.46
C THR A 552 9.70 -14.41 -20.81
N ALA A 553 10.48 -13.71 -21.64
CA ALA A 553 11.36 -12.65 -21.18
C ALA A 553 10.59 -11.31 -21.16
N MET A 554 10.57 -10.67 -20.00
CA MET A 554 10.04 -9.32 -19.79
C MET A 554 11.20 -8.34 -19.77
N THR A 555 11.48 -7.74 -20.94
CA THR A 555 12.61 -6.81 -21.12
C THR A 555 12.31 -5.38 -20.70
N GLU A 556 11.04 -5.01 -20.56
CA GLU A 556 10.62 -3.66 -20.13
C GLU A 556 10.75 -3.45 -18.61
N ASP A 557 10.77 -4.54 -17.82
CA ASP A 557 10.81 -4.56 -16.36
C ASP A 557 12.07 -5.29 -15.83
N ASN A 558 13.19 -4.58 -15.68
CA ASN A 558 14.45 -5.02 -15.06
C ASN A 558 15.09 -6.33 -15.59
N GLY A 559 14.61 -6.88 -16.71
CA GLY A 559 15.17 -8.10 -17.28
C GLY A 559 14.72 -9.37 -16.55
N THR A 560 13.40 -9.60 -16.52
CA THR A 560 12.79 -10.69 -15.75
C THR A 560 12.34 -11.85 -16.65
N ILE A 561 12.65 -13.09 -16.28
CA ILE A 561 12.03 -14.28 -16.88
C ILE A 561 10.79 -14.63 -16.08
N PHE A 562 9.62 -14.53 -16.70
CA PHE A 562 8.36 -14.96 -16.11
C PHE A 562 8.04 -16.38 -16.55
N MET A 563 7.76 -17.28 -15.61
CA MET A 563 7.46 -18.69 -15.88
C MET A 563 6.22 -19.16 -15.12
N HIS A 564 5.36 -19.92 -15.78
CA HIS A 564 4.19 -20.54 -15.17
C HIS A 564 3.87 -21.90 -15.81
N GLY A 565 2.98 -22.66 -15.17
CA GLY A 565 2.54 -23.96 -15.67
C GLY A 565 1.66 -23.87 -16.94
N PHE A 566 1.69 -24.91 -17.76
CA PHE A 566 0.72 -25.15 -18.82
C PHE A 566 -0.59 -25.67 -18.22
N PRO A 567 -1.75 -25.12 -18.63
CA PRO A 567 -3.06 -25.57 -18.15
C PRO A 567 -3.25 -27.08 -18.33
N SER A 568 -3.77 -27.75 -17.31
CA SER A 568 -4.03 -29.20 -17.28
C SER A 568 -2.80 -30.13 -17.39
N GLU A 569 -1.57 -29.60 -17.39
CA GLU A 569 -0.35 -30.40 -17.41
C GLU A 569 0.44 -30.26 -16.11
N ASN A 570 0.83 -29.02 -15.78
CA ASN A 570 1.62 -28.70 -14.60
C ASN A 570 1.26 -27.33 -14.00
N ASP A 571 0.02 -26.91 -14.19
CA ASP A 571 -0.62 -25.78 -13.53
C ASP A 571 -0.86 -26.01 -12.02
N TYR A 572 -0.68 -27.23 -11.51
CA TYR A 572 -0.70 -27.55 -10.08
C TYR A 572 0.69 -27.93 -9.55
N LEU A 573 1.16 -27.16 -8.57
CA LEU A 573 2.28 -27.53 -7.71
C LEU A 573 1.72 -28.22 -6.46
N LEU A 574 1.80 -29.56 -6.45
CA LEU A 574 1.26 -30.38 -5.37
C LEU A 574 2.01 -30.13 -4.06
N GLY A 575 1.34 -30.37 -2.93
CA GLY A 575 1.93 -30.35 -1.60
C GLY A 575 2.78 -31.58 -1.30
N ILE A 576 3.25 -31.64 -0.06
CA ILE A 576 4.10 -32.71 0.45
C ILE A 576 3.35 -34.07 0.48
N VAL A 577 4.02 -35.11 -0.01
CA VAL A 577 3.49 -36.49 -0.07
C VAL A 577 4.34 -37.44 0.77
N ASN A 578 3.74 -38.56 1.18
CA ASN A 578 4.49 -39.60 1.88
C ASN A 578 5.54 -40.24 0.96
N GLY A 579 6.67 -40.65 1.54
CA GLY A 579 7.65 -41.47 0.87
C GLY A 579 7.08 -42.83 0.45
N SER A 580 7.75 -43.51 -0.46
CA SER A 580 7.30 -44.79 -1.03
C SER A 580 6.98 -45.85 0.04
N ASN A 581 7.77 -45.90 1.10
CA ASN A 581 7.47 -46.61 2.33
C ASN A 581 7.44 -45.64 3.52
N PRO A 582 6.25 -45.23 4.03
CA PRO A 582 6.12 -44.26 5.11
C PRO A 582 6.83 -44.65 6.43
N ARG A 583 7.22 -45.92 6.61
CA ARG A 583 7.96 -46.38 7.79
C ARG A 583 9.48 -46.19 7.70
N ARG A 584 10.02 -45.91 6.52
CA ARG A 584 11.46 -45.82 6.26
C ARG A 584 11.85 -44.58 5.46
N ASP A 585 11.01 -44.21 4.51
CA ASP A 585 11.28 -43.12 3.58
C ASP A 585 10.66 -41.82 4.14
N PRO A 586 11.43 -40.73 4.16
CA PRO A 586 10.90 -39.43 4.58
C PRO A 586 9.83 -38.93 3.62
N ARG A 587 9.01 -37.98 4.10
CA ARG A 587 8.08 -37.23 3.25
C ARG A 587 8.86 -36.52 2.13
N ARG A 588 8.24 -36.38 0.96
CA ARG A 588 8.81 -35.73 -0.22
C ARG A 588 7.98 -34.54 -0.65
N PRO A 589 8.61 -33.43 -1.06
CA PRO A 589 7.88 -32.26 -1.52
C PRO A 589 7.24 -32.53 -2.88
N GLY A 590 6.16 -31.83 -3.20
CA GLY A 590 5.75 -31.71 -4.59
C GLY A 590 6.86 -31.01 -5.38
N THR A 591 7.15 -31.49 -6.58
CA THR A 591 8.32 -31.06 -7.36
C THR A 591 7.94 -30.78 -8.79
N LEU A 592 8.27 -29.59 -9.27
CA LEU A 592 8.22 -29.22 -10.69
C LEU A 592 9.59 -28.75 -11.15
N GLN A 593 9.95 -29.06 -12.39
CA GLN A 593 11.27 -28.69 -12.93
C GLN A 593 11.17 -28.26 -14.40
N SER A 594 12.07 -27.36 -14.78
CA SER A 594 12.22 -26.86 -16.14
C SER A 594 13.68 -26.62 -16.45
N VAL A 595 14.03 -26.71 -17.73
CA VAL A 595 15.34 -26.34 -18.25
C VAL A 595 15.18 -25.08 -19.09
N LEU A 596 16.09 -24.13 -18.91
CA LEU A 596 16.18 -22.90 -19.67
C LEU A 596 17.42 -22.95 -20.55
N LEU A 597 17.26 -22.50 -21.79
CA LEU A 597 18.30 -22.42 -22.81
C LEU A 597 18.59 -20.96 -23.12
N PHE A 598 19.89 -20.61 -23.13
CA PHE A 598 20.34 -19.27 -23.39
C PHE A 598 21.38 -19.24 -24.53
N ASP A 599 21.23 -18.28 -25.45
CA ASP A 599 22.13 -18.00 -26.56
C ASP A 599 23.11 -16.88 -26.20
N LYS A 600 24.41 -17.19 -26.18
CA LYS A 600 25.48 -16.23 -25.88
C LYS A 600 25.69 -15.21 -27.00
N ARG A 601 25.23 -15.49 -28.22
CA ARG A 601 25.37 -14.56 -29.36
C ARG A 601 24.54 -13.29 -29.14
N ARG A 602 23.46 -13.39 -28.36
CA ARG A 602 22.61 -12.25 -27.97
C ARG A 602 23.11 -11.53 -26.72
N THR A 603 24.02 -12.14 -25.95
CA THR A 603 24.56 -11.59 -24.69
C THR A 603 26.09 -11.55 -24.74
N PRO A 604 26.68 -10.70 -25.60
CA PRO A 604 28.13 -10.65 -25.78
C PRO A 604 28.83 -10.26 -24.47
N GLY A 605 29.82 -11.06 -24.06
CA GLY A 605 30.60 -10.82 -22.85
C GLY A 605 30.04 -11.42 -21.56
N ILE A 606 28.93 -12.18 -21.63
CA ILE A 606 28.36 -12.88 -20.48
C ILE A 606 29.37 -13.88 -19.88
N ASN A 607 29.51 -13.84 -18.56
CA ASN A 607 30.39 -14.73 -17.80
C ASN A 607 29.59 -15.53 -16.76
N VAL A 608 28.97 -16.61 -17.26
CA VAL A 608 28.15 -17.55 -16.47
C VAL A 608 28.91 -18.06 -15.24
N ALA A 609 30.18 -18.43 -15.41
CA ALA A 609 31.01 -18.97 -14.34
C ALA A 609 31.44 -17.95 -13.27
N ARG A 610 31.27 -16.64 -13.52
CA ARG A 610 31.57 -15.55 -12.58
C ARG A 610 30.36 -14.93 -11.89
N GLY A 611 29.14 -15.39 -12.21
CA GLY A 611 27.93 -14.92 -11.54
C GLY A 611 26.79 -14.59 -12.48
N ASP A 612 27.06 -14.26 -13.75
CA ASP A 612 26.05 -13.70 -14.66
C ASP A 612 24.89 -14.67 -14.98
N GLY A 613 25.06 -15.97 -14.70
CA GLY A 613 24.00 -16.98 -14.88
C GLY A 613 23.07 -17.14 -13.66
N PHE A 614 23.32 -16.45 -12.55
CA PHE A 614 22.50 -16.52 -11.34
C PHE A 614 21.54 -15.33 -11.24
N PRO A 615 20.26 -15.56 -10.95
CA PRO A 615 19.30 -14.49 -10.75
C PRO A 615 19.64 -13.64 -9.52
N THR A 616 19.40 -12.34 -9.64
CA THR A 616 19.57 -11.36 -8.55
C THR A 616 18.30 -11.20 -7.72
N LYS A 617 17.16 -11.59 -8.28
CA LYS A 617 15.85 -11.60 -7.61
C LYS A 617 15.03 -12.80 -8.03
N PHE A 618 14.25 -13.33 -7.10
CA PHE A 618 13.23 -14.34 -7.36
C PHE A 618 11.91 -13.94 -6.72
N ILE A 619 10.83 -14.14 -7.47
CA ILE A 619 9.46 -13.94 -7.00
C ILE A 619 8.69 -15.23 -7.21
N PHE A 620 8.07 -15.77 -6.17
CA PHE A 620 7.15 -16.89 -6.28
C PHE A 620 5.75 -16.42 -5.89
N ASN A 621 4.77 -16.57 -6.78
CA ASN A 621 3.37 -16.16 -6.55
C ASN A 621 3.23 -14.73 -5.99
N GLY A 622 4.10 -13.82 -6.43
CA GLY A 622 4.09 -12.41 -6.03
C GLY A 622 4.83 -12.04 -4.74
N GLU A 623 5.44 -13.02 -4.07
CA GLU A 623 6.30 -12.80 -2.92
C GLU A 623 7.79 -12.94 -3.31
N GLU A 624 8.63 -12.02 -2.81
CA GLU A 624 10.07 -12.04 -3.07
C GLU A 624 10.75 -13.08 -2.17
N CYS A 625 11.53 -13.97 -2.77
CA CYS A 625 12.20 -15.04 -2.04
C CYS A 625 13.54 -14.60 -1.46
N SER A 626 13.97 -15.23 -0.37
CA SER A 626 15.32 -15.04 0.17
C SER A 626 16.37 -15.73 -0.71
N LEU A 627 17.38 -14.98 -1.14
CA LEU A 627 18.51 -15.49 -1.93
C LEU A 627 19.73 -15.79 -1.03
N PRO A 628 20.57 -16.77 -1.40
CA PRO A 628 21.87 -16.97 -0.76
C PRO A 628 22.77 -15.75 -0.91
N THR A 629 23.55 -15.42 0.11
CA THR A 629 24.54 -14.33 0.07
C THR A 629 25.78 -14.67 -0.75
N THR A 630 26.02 -15.96 -1.01
CA THR A 630 27.19 -16.46 -1.75
C THR A 630 26.76 -17.23 -2.99
N LEU A 631 27.52 -17.07 -4.07
CA LEU A 631 27.29 -17.76 -5.34
C LEU A 631 28.32 -18.87 -5.54
N PRO A 632 27.94 -20.03 -6.10
CA PRO A 632 28.88 -21.09 -6.44
C PRO A 632 29.57 -20.72 -7.76
N ILE A 633 30.53 -19.78 -7.68
CA ILE A 633 31.33 -19.28 -8.82
C ILE A 633 32.63 -20.05 -8.99
N SER A 634 33.18 -20.06 -10.20
CA SER A 634 34.46 -20.70 -10.49
C SER A 634 35.61 -19.83 -9.97
N SER A 635 36.43 -20.39 -9.08
CA SER A 635 37.49 -19.66 -8.36
C SER A 635 38.78 -19.44 -9.17
N THR A 636 38.75 -19.62 -10.50
CA THR A 636 39.94 -19.55 -11.34
C THR A 636 40.27 -18.12 -11.77
N THR A 637 40.48 -17.20 -10.82
CA THR A 637 41.45 -16.05 -10.88
C THR A 637 41.24 -15.06 -9.71
N MET A 638 41.63 -15.44 -8.49
CA MET A 638 42.05 -14.50 -7.44
C MET A 638 43.56 -14.63 -7.18
N LEU A 639 44.35 -14.75 -8.25
CA LEU A 639 45.80 -14.93 -8.20
C LEU A 639 46.51 -14.12 -9.31
N THR A 640 46.16 -12.85 -9.52
CA THR A 640 46.84 -12.02 -10.54
C THR A 640 47.16 -10.58 -10.15
N LEU A 641 47.02 -10.17 -8.89
CA LEU A 641 47.55 -8.88 -8.42
C LEU A 641 48.63 -9.02 -7.33
N ALA A 642 48.48 -9.97 -6.40
CA ALA A 642 49.49 -10.17 -5.34
C ALA A 642 50.80 -10.81 -5.88
N THR A 643 50.72 -11.76 -6.81
CA THR A 643 51.90 -12.44 -7.39
C THR A 643 52.71 -11.54 -8.33
N SER A 644 52.06 -10.56 -8.98
CA SER A 644 52.70 -9.51 -9.78
C SER A 644 53.54 -8.58 -8.90
N MET A 645 53.01 -8.15 -7.75
CA MET A 645 53.73 -7.28 -6.82
C MET A 645 54.94 -7.95 -6.16
N TYR A 646 54.84 -9.22 -5.78
CA TYR A 646 55.98 -9.97 -5.24
C TYR A 646 57.08 -10.22 -6.28
N SER A 647 56.70 -10.44 -7.54
CA SER A 647 57.66 -10.61 -8.63
C SER A 647 58.39 -9.30 -8.97
N LEU A 648 57.69 -8.16 -8.95
CA LEU A 648 58.32 -6.85 -9.11
C LEU A 648 59.26 -6.52 -7.94
N LEU A 649 58.86 -6.85 -6.70
CA LEU A 649 59.68 -6.58 -5.51
C LEU A 649 60.99 -7.39 -5.55
N ILE A 650 60.92 -8.67 -5.94
CA ILE A 650 62.11 -9.53 -6.07
C ILE A 650 63.02 -9.02 -7.20
N VAL A 651 62.47 -8.60 -8.34
CA VAL A 651 63.26 -8.03 -9.43
C VAL A 651 63.94 -6.71 -9.01
N THR A 652 63.25 -5.84 -8.25
CA THR A 652 63.87 -4.61 -7.73
C THR A 652 64.95 -4.89 -6.69
N ILE A 653 64.77 -5.88 -5.81
CA ILE A 653 65.78 -6.25 -4.81
C ILE A 653 67.03 -6.85 -5.48
N VAL A 654 66.85 -7.67 -6.52
CA VAL A 654 67.98 -8.22 -7.30
C VAL A 654 68.72 -7.12 -8.07
N PHE A 655 68.02 -6.12 -8.60
CA PHE A 655 68.64 -4.97 -9.27
C PHE A 655 69.39 -4.01 -8.33
N ILE A 656 69.06 -4.02 -7.03
CA ILE A 656 69.76 -3.22 -6.00
C ILE A 656 70.99 -3.98 -5.45
N LEU A 657 71.04 -5.30 -5.64
CA LEU A 657 72.14 -6.18 -5.17
C LEU A 657 73.20 -6.49 -6.25
N ILE A 658 73.02 -6.00 -7.48
CA ILE A 658 74.01 -6.02 -8.58
C ILE A 658 74.51 -4.58 -8.76
#